data_AF-A0A0H3XN73-F1
#
_entry.id   AF-A0A0H3XN73-F1
#
_cell.length_a   1.000
_cell.length_b   1.000
_cell.length_c   1.000
_cell.angle_alpha   90.00
_cell.angle_beta   90.00
_cell.angle_gamma   90.00
#
_symmetry.space_group_name_H-M   'P 1'
#
loop_
_entity.id
_entity.type
_entity.pdbx_description
1 polymer ?
#
loop_
_entity_poly.entity_id
_entity_poly.type
_entity_poly.pdbx_seq_one_letter_code
_entity_poly.pdbx_strand_id
1 'polypeptide(L)'
;MKNEEYKTKLRNEGKPKFRTILKDELRAFFVEKPFNRVIAIIGCFITFIYGFFYIWAFFDPYSNLQRIPMAIINQDDNVCMIYKNDNDPNGSGPHTTSLLNAQSIDYDYTAYTQEDCRASAQMVGKNGYYTSVTDEAITKLNFYNPNTNRFKYDLKVGQVEGDYVRYRGNPEELDNKYWVQIRIPRGFTQHLTSLLINMNKANFTCFDGFDSSGICNDKNPEHTLDPKLLSGKIIQELKWYKTNKISLWGTFRHNFASGMITDFYQNISSTLAATIAPQLLSTTLFTLFSYYEQNFDGSWTRTVEESDINRFFLEFLDSRLIPPVTYKGVIVQLQTVFPRAEALKRILDLTVSDGLISPTISDEIYRLFTGILPISIPPIINNLFHSNSLSGTKIPPPYVWKINPVTQKITSIDYTTAIMNYNDFVNAMGNFIDNGKTLGGIFDMPFELVGKQYSEYGIGLGQAFILIATYIGIFASTVIYNRRSRTPNTRFYQYYLSKLLIFQVNTFIQITILMLMLLAIGFTTLGSSFWLLYLFVIFMGFILTFIVTGIWFAIPDEVGSRVANLVFLMLNFACGWILFPAFMANDFYNGLSNIMPFTYGMHSMGEIIYGIGAGVGQIHYYQVDIIINCLILLAIATFFIILALTVLHVRFLHARYGTRRIGIIFDAMGQVESTQEYARKRSVLLILKEEQKQQIKAKVKEILNKTHNEKYSYTKLSKRQLRKLERNAIED
;
A
#
# COMPACT_ATOMS: atom_id res chain seq x y z
N MET A 1 -53.31 24.12 58.07
CA MET A 1 -52.16 23.31 58.53
C MET A 1 -52.10 21.86 57.99
N LYS A 2 -52.81 21.46 56.91
CA LYS A 2 -52.78 20.07 56.40
C LYS A 2 -51.89 19.80 55.17
N ASN A 3 -51.22 20.80 54.60
CA ASN A 3 -50.55 20.68 53.30
C ASN A 3 -49.05 20.36 53.39
N GLU A 4 -48.36 20.84 54.43
CA GLU A 4 -46.92 20.62 54.67
C GLU A 4 -46.66 19.25 55.32
N GLU A 5 -47.48 18.87 56.30
CA GLU A 5 -47.39 17.60 57.03
C GLU A 5 -47.77 16.38 56.15
N TYR A 6 -48.72 16.58 55.22
CA TYR A 6 -49.10 15.58 54.22
C TYR A 6 -48.04 15.44 53.12
N LYS A 7 -47.42 16.55 52.67
CA LYS A 7 -46.26 16.52 51.77
C LYS A 7 -45.04 15.86 52.39
N THR A 8 -44.81 16.02 53.69
CA THR A 8 -43.67 15.40 54.39
C THR A 8 -43.92 13.92 54.71
N LYS A 9 -45.14 13.51 55.08
CA LYS A 9 -45.51 12.07 55.21
C LYS A 9 -45.45 11.31 53.88
N LEU A 10 -45.96 11.87 52.77
CA LEU A 10 -45.88 11.25 51.42
C LEU A 10 -44.47 11.29 50.81
N ARG A 11 -43.57 12.15 51.30
CA ARG A 11 -42.18 12.25 50.83
C ARG A 11 -41.30 11.14 51.41
N ASN A 12 -41.69 10.54 52.55
CA ASN A 12 -40.88 9.55 53.27
C ASN A 12 -41.36 8.10 53.13
N GLU A 13 -42.60 7.83 52.68
CA GLU A 13 -43.08 6.48 52.38
C GLU A 13 -43.31 6.28 50.87
N GLY A 14 -42.50 5.42 50.24
CA GLY A 14 -42.89 4.77 48.97
C GLY A 14 -42.16 5.16 47.69
N LYS A 15 -40.88 5.59 47.72
CA LYS A 15 -40.04 5.66 46.51
C LYS A 15 -38.60 5.17 46.76
N PRO A 16 -38.08 4.21 45.98
CA PRO A 16 -36.72 3.72 46.16
C PRO A 16 -35.71 4.83 45.85
N LYS A 17 -34.67 4.94 46.68
CA LYS A 17 -33.54 5.87 46.44
C LYS A 17 -32.75 5.38 45.23
N PHE A 18 -32.11 6.29 44.47
CA PHE A 18 -31.32 5.88 43.29
C PHE A 18 -30.25 4.83 43.63
N ARG A 19 -29.58 4.98 44.77
CA ARG A 19 -28.58 4.03 45.26
C ARG A 19 -29.15 2.62 45.49
N THR A 20 -30.40 2.50 45.96
CA THR A 20 -31.02 1.18 46.15
C THR A 20 -31.36 0.57 44.80
N ILE A 21 -31.90 1.36 43.84
CA ILE A 21 -32.17 0.89 42.47
C ILE A 21 -30.89 0.37 41.80
N LEU A 22 -29.80 1.14 41.86
CA LEU A 22 -28.51 0.74 41.29
C LEU A 22 -27.96 -0.52 41.96
N LYS A 23 -28.03 -0.60 43.29
CA LYS A 23 -27.58 -1.77 44.06
C LYS A 23 -28.40 -3.01 43.71
N ASP A 24 -29.71 -2.87 43.57
CA ASP A 24 -30.62 -3.98 43.23
C ASP A 24 -30.35 -4.47 41.80
N GLU A 25 -30.18 -3.57 40.83
CA GLU A 25 -29.83 -3.94 39.45
C GLU A 25 -28.44 -4.61 39.36
N LEU A 26 -27.44 -4.12 40.11
CA LEU A 26 -26.11 -4.74 40.18
C LEU A 26 -26.13 -6.10 40.89
N ARG A 27 -26.85 -6.22 42.01
CA ARG A 27 -26.95 -7.47 42.78
C ARG A 27 -27.66 -8.55 41.98
N ALA A 28 -28.72 -8.19 41.27
CA ALA A 28 -29.49 -9.12 40.47
C ALA A 28 -28.71 -9.65 39.24
N PHE A 29 -27.62 -8.96 38.88
CA PHE A 29 -26.68 -9.39 37.85
C PHE A 29 -25.55 -10.26 38.44
N PHE A 30 -24.90 -9.79 39.50
CA PHE A 30 -23.76 -10.46 40.10
C PHE A 30 -24.09 -11.49 41.19
N VAL A 31 -25.33 -11.70 41.63
CA VAL A 31 -25.61 -12.57 42.80
C VAL A 31 -26.68 -13.61 42.56
N GLU A 32 -27.71 -13.32 41.77
CA GLU A 32 -28.89 -14.20 41.69
C GLU A 32 -28.68 -15.49 40.89
N LYS A 33 -27.80 -15.50 39.87
CA LYS A 33 -27.51 -16.70 39.07
C LYS A 33 -26.02 -16.79 38.67
N PRO A 34 -25.34 -17.93 38.89
CA PRO A 34 -23.93 -18.10 38.50
C PRO A 34 -23.72 -17.95 36.99
N PHE A 35 -24.69 -18.40 36.18
CA PHE A 35 -24.68 -18.25 34.73
C PHE A 35 -24.59 -16.78 34.26
N ASN A 36 -25.27 -15.86 34.95
CA ASN A 36 -25.22 -14.44 34.60
C ASN A 36 -23.86 -13.81 34.90
N ARG A 37 -23.13 -14.30 35.92
CA ARG A 37 -21.76 -13.85 36.23
C ARG A 37 -20.79 -14.24 35.13
N VAL A 38 -20.90 -15.47 34.63
CA VAL A 38 -20.02 -15.96 33.55
C VAL A 38 -20.27 -15.17 32.27
N ILE A 39 -21.53 -14.96 31.90
CA ILE A 39 -21.88 -14.14 30.73
C ILE A 39 -21.42 -12.69 30.88
N ALA A 40 -21.51 -12.12 32.09
CA ALA A 40 -20.99 -10.78 32.38
C ALA A 40 -19.48 -10.67 32.12
N ILE A 41 -18.72 -11.62 32.66
CA ILE A 41 -17.27 -11.66 32.53
C ILE A 41 -16.90 -11.83 31.05
N ILE A 42 -17.52 -12.78 30.36
CA ILE A 42 -17.32 -12.97 28.91
C ILE A 42 -17.65 -11.68 28.15
N GLY A 43 -18.76 -11.02 28.50
CA GLY A 43 -19.16 -9.73 27.95
C GLY A 43 -18.08 -8.66 28.06
N CYS A 44 -17.34 -8.60 29.18
CA CYS A 44 -16.21 -7.69 29.36
C CYS A 44 -15.01 -7.99 28.43
N PHE A 45 -14.88 -9.23 27.95
CA PHE A 45 -13.79 -9.64 27.05
C PHE A 45 -14.16 -9.57 25.56
N ILE A 46 -15.42 -9.37 25.19
CA ILE A 46 -15.84 -9.34 23.78
C ILE A 46 -15.08 -8.28 22.97
N THR A 47 -14.96 -7.07 23.51
CA THR A 47 -14.20 -5.98 22.90
C THR A 47 -12.73 -6.34 22.72
N PHE A 48 -12.13 -6.97 23.73
CA PHE A 48 -10.76 -7.47 23.65
C PHE A 48 -10.62 -8.54 22.57
N ILE A 49 -11.44 -9.58 22.57
CA ILE A 49 -11.34 -10.69 21.61
C ILE A 49 -11.47 -10.16 20.18
N TYR A 50 -12.41 -9.25 19.93
CA TYR A 50 -12.58 -8.68 18.60
C TYR A 50 -11.44 -7.71 18.23
N GLY A 51 -11.04 -6.80 19.12
CA GLY A 51 -10.01 -5.80 18.79
C GLY A 51 -8.60 -6.40 18.71
N PHE A 52 -8.18 -7.13 19.74
CA PHE A 52 -6.82 -7.62 19.91
C PHE A 52 -6.42 -8.63 18.84
N PHE A 53 -7.22 -9.67 18.61
CA PHE A 53 -6.84 -10.73 17.66
C PHE A 53 -6.79 -10.23 16.22
N TYR A 54 -7.65 -9.28 15.83
CA TYR A 54 -7.59 -8.66 14.51
C TYR A 54 -6.33 -7.79 14.37
N ILE A 55 -6.04 -6.93 15.34
CA ILE A 55 -4.84 -6.09 15.29
C ILE A 55 -3.57 -6.95 15.31
N TRP A 56 -3.53 -8.01 16.12
CA TRP A 56 -2.42 -8.94 16.18
C TRP A 56 -2.19 -9.66 14.84
N ALA A 57 -3.25 -10.17 14.21
CA ALA A 57 -3.15 -10.89 12.94
C ALA A 57 -2.65 -10.01 11.78
N PHE A 58 -2.98 -8.72 11.81
CA PHE A 58 -2.65 -7.78 10.75
C PHE A 58 -1.61 -6.73 11.17
N PHE A 59 -0.83 -6.95 12.23
CA PHE A 59 0.06 -5.91 12.76
C PHE A 59 1.19 -5.55 11.78
N ASP A 60 1.85 -6.55 11.22
CA ASP A 60 2.89 -6.40 10.20
C ASP A 60 2.70 -7.43 9.06
N PRO A 61 1.85 -7.12 8.06
CA PRO A 61 1.66 -8.00 6.91
C PRO A 61 2.92 -8.07 6.03
N TYR A 62 3.84 -7.10 6.11
CA TYR A 62 5.01 -7.01 5.24
C TYR A 62 6.14 -7.98 5.66
N SER A 63 6.21 -8.35 6.94
CA SER A 63 7.10 -9.45 7.39
C SER A 63 6.86 -10.77 6.64
N ASN A 64 5.66 -10.96 6.09
CA ASN A 64 5.26 -12.19 5.40
C ASN A 64 5.31 -12.07 3.86
N LEU A 65 5.94 -11.03 3.29
CA LEU A 65 6.06 -10.85 1.84
C LEU A 65 6.74 -12.02 1.12
N GLN A 66 7.62 -12.75 1.81
CA GLN A 66 8.25 -13.98 1.32
C GLN A 66 7.24 -15.09 0.95
N ARG A 67 6.00 -15.00 1.46
CA ARG A 67 4.93 -15.97 1.16
C ARG A 67 4.20 -15.65 -0.15
N ILE A 68 4.46 -14.49 -0.77
CA ILE A 68 3.90 -14.18 -2.08
C ILE A 68 4.56 -15.11 -3.10
N PRO A 69 3.79 -15.92 -3.85
CA PRO A 69 4.37 -16.78 -4.85
C PRO A 69 4.86 -15.92 -6.03
N MET A 70 6.16 -15.66 -6.05
CA MET A 70 6.84 -14.89 -7.09
C MET A 70 7.77 -15.80 -7.89
N ALA A 71 7.90 -15.51 -9.18
CA ALA A 71 8.94 -16.10 -10.00
C ALA A 71 9.59 -15.12 -10.98
N ILE A 72 10.84 -15.40 -11.33
CA ILE A 72 11.46 -14.88 -12.54
C ILE A 72 11.37 -15.99 -13.59
N ILE A 73 10.55 -15.79 -14.60
CA ILE A 73 10.34 -16.71 -15.70
C ILE A 73 11.25 -16.28 -16.83
N ASN A 74 12.31 -17.06 -17.03
CA ASN A 74 13.23 -16.83 -18.13
C ASN A 74 12.87 -17.70 -19.33
N GLN A 75 12.46 -17.06 -20.42
CA GLN A 75 12.27 -17.72 -21.71
C GLN A 75 13.47 -17.53 -22.64
N ASP A 76 14.46 -16.75 -22.25
CA ASP A 76 15.69 -16.57 -23.00
C ASP A 76 16.48 -17.88 -23.04
N ASP A 77 17.02 -18.20 -24.21
CA ASP A 77 17.82 -19.40 -24.41
C ASP A 77 19.31 -19.02 -24.32
N ASN A 78 20.13 -19.98 -23.89
CA ASN A 78 21.56 -19.86 -24.08
C ASN A 78 21.84 -19.93 -25.58
N VAL A 79 22.66 -19.02 -26.10
CA VAL A 79 23.00 -18.98 -27.52
C VAL A 79 24.50 -19.12 -27.67
N CYS A 80 24.97 -19.97 -28.61
CA CYS A 80 26.37 -20.01 -28.98
C CYS A 80 26.66 -18.85 -29.94
N MET A 81 27.50 -17.94 -29.49
CA MET A 81 27.93 -16.75 -30.20
C MET A 81 29.33 -16.99 -30.74
N ILE A 82 29.46 -16.99 -32.05
CA ILE A 82 30.73 -17.19 -32.75
C ILE A 82 31.17 -15.85 -33.33
N TYR A 83 32.35 -15.37 -32.98
CA TYR A 83 32.82 -14.06 -33.40
C TYR A 83 34.32 -14.05 -33.74
N LYS A 84 34.72 -13.14 -34.63
CA LYS A 84 36.11 -12.96 -35.06
C LYS A 84 36.60 -11.55 -34.70
N ASN A 85 37.80 -11.47 -34.13
CA ASN A 85 38.49 -10.21 -33.84
C ASN A 85 39.60 -10.01 -34.87
N ASP A 86 39.62 -8.86 -35.54
CA ASP A 86 40.46 -8.64 -36.72
C ASP A 86 41.81 -7.94 -36.43
N ASN A 87 42.21 -7.77 -35.16
CA ASN A 87 43.42 -7.02 -34.82
C ASN A 87 44.69 -7.84 -34.56
N ASP A 88 44.72 -9.15 -34.83
CA ASP A 88 46.00 -9.88 -34.75
C ASP A 88 46.17 -10.95 -35.84
N PRO A 89 46.85 -10.62 -36.95
CA PRO A 89 47.31 -11.61 -37.92
C PRO A 89 48.42 -12.52 -37.35
N ASN A 90 49.06 -12.18 -36.22
CA ASN A 90 50.29 -12.81 -35.73
C ASN A 90 50.32 -13.18 -34.23
N GLY A 91 49.19 -13.18 -33.52
CA GLY A 91 49.03 -13.73 -32.17
C GLY A 91 50.04 -13.27 -31.10
N SER A 92 50.52 -12.02 -31.14
CA SER A 92 51.58 -11.54 -30.25
C SER A 92 51.30 -10.21 -29.54
N GLY A 93 50.06 -9.72 -29.57
CA GLY A 93 49.64 -8.59 -28.72
C GLY A 93 48.81 -9.06 -27.52
N PRO A 94 49.03 -8.54 -26.30
CA PRO A 94 48.05 -8.70 -25.25
C PRO A 94 46.87 -7.75 -25.56
N HIS A 95 45.64 -8.20 -25.30
CA HIS A 95 44.41 -7.39 -25.20
C HIS A 95 43.54 -7.25 -26.47
N THR A 96 42.22 -7.35 -26.27
CA THR A 96 41.07 -7.30 -27.23
C THR A 96 40.50 -8.62 -27.78
N THR A 97 40.30 -9.64 -26.95
CA THR A 97 39.47 -10.83 -27.27
C THR A 97 37.98 -10.69 -26.93
N SER A 98 37.55 -9.48 -26.53
CA SER A 98 36.18 -9.18 -26.10
C SER A 98 35.16 -9.23 -27.24
N LEU A 99 33.92 -9.59 -26.91
CA LEU A 99 32.80 -9.67 -27.85
C LEU A 99 32.45 -8.30 -28.45
N LEU A 100 32.69 -7.24 -27.68
CA LEU A 100 32.39 -5.88 -28.10
C LEU A 100 33.22 -5.42 -29.29
N ASN A 101 34.47 -5.89 -29.41
CA ASN A 101 35.40 -5.53 -30.47
C ASN A 101 35.24 -6.38 -31.74
N ALA A 102 34.26 -7.28 -31.79
CA ALA A 102 34.02 -8.16 -32.92
C ALA A 102 33.45 -7.41 -34.14
N GLN A 103 33.97 -7.72 -35.34
CA GLN A 103 33.45 -7.16 -36.60
C GLN A 103 32.11 -7.79 -37.01
N SER A 104 31.87 -9.04 -36.63
CA SER A 104 30.63 -9.77 -36.86
C SER A 104 30.41 -10.86 -35.82
N ILE A 105 29.14 -11.17 -35.59
CA ILE A 105 28.70 -12.27 -34.74
C ILE A 105 27.83 -13.20 -35.59
N ASP A 106 28.11 -14.49 -35.50
CA ASP A 106 27.29 -15.57 -36.02
C ASP A 106 26.71 -16.33 -34.82
N TYR A 107 25.49 -16.83 -34.96
CA TYR A 107 24.83 -17.60 -33.91
C TYR A 107 24.70 -19.05 -34.34
N ASP A 108 25.24 -19.97 -33.54
CA ASP A 108 25.10 -21.41 -33.74
C ASP A 108 24.04 -21.96 -32.76
N TYR A 109 22.97 -22.52 -33.31
CA TYR A 109 21.87 -23.10 -32.53
C TYR A 109 22.04 -24.61 -32.32
N THR A 110 23.10 -25.21 -32.87
CA THR A 110 23.37 -26.66 -32.77
C THR A 110 24.28 -27.01 -31.58
N ALA A 111 24.98 -26.03 -31.02
CA ALA A 111 25.78 -26.19 -29.81
C ALA A 111 24.93 -26.06 -28.54
N TYR A 112 25.02 -27.05 -27.64
CA TYR A 112 24.25 -27.09 -26.38
C TYR A 112 25.11 -26.84 -25.14
N THR A 113 26.43 -26.86 -25.28
CA THR A 113 27.38 -26.60 -24.19
C THR A 113 28.47 -25.61 -24.61
N GLN A 114 29.18 -25.04 -23.63
CA GLN A 114 30.32 -24.16 -23.87
C GLN A 114 31.46 -24.88 -24.61
N GLU A 115 31.63 -26.19 -24.41
CA GLU A 115 32.65 -26.99 -25.09
C GLU A 115 32.29 -27.19 -26.56
N ASP A 116 31.03 -27.54 -26.87
CA ASP A 116 30.53 -27.68 -28.24
C ASP A 116 30.64 -26.36 -29.02
N CYS A 117 30.32 -25.25 -28.35
CA CYS A 117 30.37 -23.91 -28.94
C CYS A 117 31.82 -23.51 -29.27
N ARG A 118 32.77 -23.82 -28.38
CA ARG A 118 34.20 -23.59 -28.62
C ARG A 118 34.71 -24.45 -29.76
N ALA A 119 34.36 -25.73 -29.80
CA ALA A 119 34.76 -26.63 -30.88
C ALA A 119 34.26 -26.12 -32.24
N SER A 120 32.99 -25.70 -32.31
CA SER A 120 32.37 -25.17 -33.53
C SER A 120 33.01 -23.85 -33.97
N ALA A 121 33.37 -22.98 -33.03
CA ALA A 121 34.06 -21.73 -33.35
C ALA A 121 35.51 -21.94 -33.81
N GLN A 122 36.25 -22.87 -33.19
CA GLN A 122 37.62 -23.20 -33.55
C GLN A 122 37.73 -23.74 -34.98
N MET A 123 36.73 -24.49 -35.47
CA MET A 123 36.69 -24.96 -36.87
C MET A 123 36.68 -23.82 -37.89
N VAL A 124 36.19 -22.64 -37.51
CA VAL A 124 36.10 -21.44 -38.37
C VAL A 124 37.21 -20.43 -38.05
N GLY A 125 38.14 -20.76 -37.15
CA GLY A 125 39.19 -19.84 -36.68
C GLY A 125 38.62 -18.65 -35.91
N LYS A 126 37.50 -18.85 -35.21
CA LYS A 126 36.74 -17.83 -34.46
C LYS A 126 36.67 -18.21 -32.98
N ASN A 127 36.25 -17.25 -32.14
CA ASN A 127 35.99 -17.46 -30.72
C ASN A 127 34.50 -17.81 -30.51
N GLY A 128 34.23 -18.80 -29.65
CA GLY A 128 32.89 -19.31 -29.37
C GLY A 128 32.48 -19.07 -27.92
N TYR A 129 31.30 -18.49 -27.72
CA TYR A 129 30.78 -18.15 -26.41
C TYR A 129 29.31 -18.56 -26.24
N TYR A 130 29.03 -19.50 -25.33
CA TYR A 130 27.69 -20.02 -25.06
C TYR A 130 27.16 -19.50 -23.72
N THR A 131 26.24 -18.54 -23.76
CA THR A 131 25.56 -18.06 -22.55
C THR A 131 24.17 -17.51 -22.86
N SER A 132 23.38 -17.34 -21.82
CA SER A 132 22.29 -16.37 -21.78
C SER A 132 22.71 -15.26 -20.82
N VAL A 133 22.75 -14.02 -21.31
CA VAL A 133 23.08 -12.84 -20.50
C VAL A 133 22.10 -12.71 -19.35
N THR A 134 20.83 -13.02 -19.58
CA THR A 134 19.78 -12.92 -18.56
C THR A 134 19.87 -14.02 -17.50
N ASP A 135 20.23 -15.25 -17.90
CA ASP A 135 20.44 -16.34 -16.95
C ASP A 135 21.70 -16.12 -16.12
N GLU A 136 22.80 -15.74 -16.76
CA GLU A 136 24.04 -15.42 -16.09
C GLU A 136 23.84 -14.25 -15.12
N ALA A 137 23.06 -13.26 -15.54
CA ALA A 137 22.69 -12.13 -14.71
C ALA A 137 21.96 -12.54 -13.44
N ILE A 138 21.16 -13.61 -13.43
CA ILE A 138 20.36 -14.02 -12.27
C ILE A 138 21.10 -15.04 -11.42
N THR A 139 21.69 -16.05 -12.06
CA THR A 139 22.31 -17.20 -11.39
C THR A 139 23.61 -16.88 -10.67
N LYS A 140 24.31 -15.82 -11.07
CA LYS A 140 25.58 -15.40 -10.46
C LYS A 140 25.40 -14.28 -9.43
N LEU A 141 24.16 -13.99 -9.01
CA LEU A 141 23.91 -12.96 -8.00
C LEU A 141 24.07 -13.51 -6.60
N ASN A 142 24.58 -12.67 -5.70
CA ASN A 142 24.73 -12.98 -4.28
C ASN A 142 23.40 -13.35 -3.59
N PHE A 143 22.27 -13.07 -4.24
CA PHE A 143 20.94 -13.36 -3.73
C PHE A 143 20.25 -14.59 -4.35
N TYR A 144 20.88 -15.27 -5.31
CA TYR A 144 20.38 -16.50 -5.90
C TYR A 144 21.03 -17.72 -5.27
N ASN A 145 20.21 -18.71 -4.91
CA ASN A 145 20.69 -19.99 -4.43
C ASN A 145 20.56 -21.05 -5.54
N PRO A 146 21.68 -21.53 -6.11
CA PRO A 146 21.66 -22.50 -7.21
C PRO A 146 21.14 -23.88 -6.80
N ASN A 147 21.16 -24.23 -5.52
CA ASN A 147 20.68 -25.54 -5.05
C ASN A 147 19.16 -25.60 -4.92
N THR A 148 18.51 -24.45 -4.69
CA THR A 148 17.05 -24.37 -4.48
C THR A 148 16.32 -23.69 -5.64
N ASN A 149 17.04 -23.14 -6.63
CA ASN A 149 16.52 -22.28 -7.69
C ASN A 149 15.67 -21.13 -7.14
N ARG A 150 16.07 -20.57 -6.00
CA ARG A 150 15.35 -19.46 -5.35
C ARG A 150 16.22 -18.22 -5.26
N PHE A 151 15.58 -17.08 -5.42
CA PHE A 151 16.20 -15.78 -5.17
C PHE A 151 15.60 -15.15 -3.91
N LYS A 152 16.43 -14.42 -3.15
CA LYS A 152 16.04 -13.70 -1.92
C LYS A 152 16.47 -12.25 -1.99
N TYR A 153 15.52 -11.33 -2.12
CA TYR A 153 15.85 -9.92 -2.29
C TYR A 153 15.24 -9.06 -1.18
N ASP A 154 16.06 -8.17 -0.60
CA ASP A 154 15.63 -7.25 0.46
C ASP A 154 15.12 -5.95 -0.18
N LEU A 155 13.81 -5.75 -0.16
CA LEU A 155 13.21 -4.46 -0.53
C LEU A 155 13.22 -3.52 0.69
N LYS A 156 13.10 -2.21 0.43
CA LYS A 156 12.92 -1.19 1.49
C LYS A 156 11.72 -1.48 2.42
N VAL A 157 10.75 -2.24 1.95
CA VAL A 157 9.50 -2.57 2.64
C VAL A 157 9.46 -3.99 3.23
N GLY A 158 10.48 -4.82 2.98
CA GLY A 158 10.53 -6.20 3.45
C GLY A 158 11.24 -7.15 2.48
N GLN A 159 11.51 -8.36 2.93
CA GLN A 159 12.19 -9.37 2.13
C GLN A 159 11.21 -10.12 1.20
N VAL A 160 11.58 -10.28 -0.05
CA VAL A 160 10.83 -11.06 -1.05
C VAL A 160 11.64 -12.29 -1.43
N GLU A 161 10.97 -13.43 -1.51
CA GLU A 161 11.53 -14.66 -2.03
C GLU A 161 10.73 -15.12 -3.24
N GLY A 162 11.42 -15.70 -4.22
CA GLY A 162 10.75 -16.26 -5.39
C GLY A 162 11.58 -17.32 -6.08
N ASP A 163 10.96 -18.02 -7.01
CA ASP A 163 11.60 -19.08 -7.77
C ASP A 163 12.19 -18.52 -9.08
N TYR A 164 13.35 -19.00 -9.49
CA TYR A 164 13.86 -18.79 -10.82
C TYR A 164 13.47 -19.99 -11.70
N VAL A 165 12.75 -19.75 -12.77
CA VAL A 165 12.19 -20.80 -13.63
C VAL A 165 12.57 -20.53 -15.07
N ARG A 166 13.43 -21.37 -15.65
CA ARG A 166 13.61 -21.45 -17.09
C ARG A 166 12.42 -22.17 -17.70
N TYR A 167 11.68 -21.50 -18.60
CA TYR A 167 10.43 -22.04 -19.13
C TYR A 167 10.23 -21.73 -20.62
N ARG A 168 10.12 -22.80 -21.42
CA ARG A 168 9.99 -22.75 -22.89
C ARG A 168 8.55 -22.87 -23.39
N GLY A 169 7.56 -22.91 -22.50
CA GLY A 169 6.14 -22.91 -22.89
C GLY A 169 5.55 -21.49 -22.97
N ASN A 170 4.22 -21.41 -23.00
CA ASN A 170 3.50 -20.14 -22.83
C ASN A 170 3.49 -19.75 -21.33
N PRO A 171 4.05 -18.60 -20.92
CA PRO A 171 4.11 -18.20 -19.51
C PRO A 171 2.76 -18.23 -18.79
N GLU A 172 1.67 -18.08 -19.53
CA GLU A 172 0.30 -18.13 -19.01
C GLU A 172 -0.05 -19.44 -18.29
N GLU A 173 0.61 -20.55 -18.61
CA GLU A 173 0.44 -21.82 -17.89
C GLU A 173 0.89 -21.73 -16.41
N LEU A 174 1.82 -20.81 -16.11
CA LEU A 174 2.38 -20.60 -14.78
C LEU A 174 1.61 -19.56 -13.95
N ASP A 175 0.58 -18.93 -14.52
CA ASP A 175 -0.22 -17.86 -13.89
C ASP A 175 -1.00 -18.32 -12.67
N ASN A 176 -1.34 -19.61 -12.61
CA ASN A 176 -1.99 -20.21 -11.45
C ASN A 176 -1.00 -20.48 -10.30
N LYS A 177 0.29 -20.64 -10.62
CA LYS A 177 1.33 -21.00 -9.65
C LYS A 177 2.02 -19.77 -9.08
N TYR A 178 2.34 -18.79 -9.92
CA TYR A 178 3.07 -17.57 -9.53
C TYR A 178 2.19 -16.35 -9.73
N TRP A 179 1.97 -15.61 -8.64
CA TRP A 179 1.14 -14.42 -8.65
C TRP A 179 1.85 -13.20 -9.20
N VAL A 180 3.18 -13.17 -9.07
CA VAL A 180 4.06 -12.15 -9.60
C VAL A 180 5.11 -12.83 -10.46
N GLN A 181 5.27 -12.35 -11.67
CA GLN A 181 6.19 -12.93 -12.64
C GLN A 181 7.00 -11.83 -13.29
N ILE A 182 8.32 -11.93 -13.25
CA ILE A 182 9.18 -11.19 -14.17
C ILE A 182 9.35 -12.10 -15.38
N ARG A 183 8.80 -11.70 -16.53
CA ARG A 183 8.88 -12.47 -17.77
C ARG A 183 9.97 -11.90 -18.65
N ILE A 184 10.98 -12.70 -18.94
CA ILE A 184 12.06 -12.37 -19.86
C ILE A 184 11.74 -13.00 -21.22
N PRO A 185 11.67 -12.21 -22.30
CA PRO A 185 11.30 -12.71 -23.62
C PRO A 185 12.41 -13.56 -24.24
N ARG A 186 12.03 -14.44 -25.18
CA ARG A 186 12.97 -15.29 -25.92
C ARG A 186 13.89 -14.47 -26.81
N GLY A 187 15.17 -14.84 -26.90
CA GLY A 187 16.12 -14.20 -27.80
C GLY A 187 16.61 -12.84 -27.31
N PHE A 188 16.36 -12.49 -26.04
CA PHE A 188 16.83 -11.27 -25.43
C PHE A 188 18.35 -11.14 -25.53
N THR A 189 19.09 -12.22 -25.27
CA THR A 189 20.56 -12.23 -25.38
C THR A 189 21.04 -12.01 -26.82
N GLN A 190 20.38 -12.63 -27.79
CA GLN A 190 20.73 -12.51 -29.21
C GLN A 190 20.56 -11.08 -29.71
N HIS A 191 19.38 -10.49 -29.49
CA HIS A 191 19.09 -9.14 -29.96
C HIS A 191 19.96 -8.09 -29.23
N LEU A 192 20.37 -8.36 -27.98
CA LEU A 192 21.21 -7.44 -27.21
C LEU A 192 22.60 -7.37 -27.79
N THR A 193 23.19 -8.53 -28.01
CA THR A 193 24.53 -8.68 -28.55
C THR A 193 24.59 -8.19 -30.00
N SER A 194 23.56 -8.47 -30.81
CA SER A 194 23.41 -7.94 -32.17
C SER A 194 23.30 -6.42 -32.20
N LEU A 195 22.46 -5.82 -31.34
CA LEU A 195 22.30 -4.37 -31.24
C LEU A 195 23.65 -3.71 -30.93
N LEU A 196 24.34 -4.19 -29.90
CA LEU A 196 25.60 -3.61 -29.44
C LEU A 196 26.73 -3.73 -30.46
N ILE A 197 26.84 -4.87 -31.14
CA ILE A 197 27.85 -5.07 -32.19
C ILE A 197 27.53 -4.20 -33.41
N ASN A 198 26.26 -4.10 -33.82
CA ASN A 198 25.86 -3.20 -34.92
C ASN A 198 26.10 -1.73 -34.55
N MET A 199 25.93 -1.35 -33.29
CA MET A 199 26.30 -0.01 -32.83
C MET A 199 27.81 0.21 -32.88
N ASN A 200 28.64 -0.79 -32.57
CA ASN A 200 30.10 -0.67 -32.72
C ASN A 200 30.51 -0.48 -34.20
N LYS A 201 29.81 -1.15 -35.13
CA LYS A 201 30.07 -1.02 -36.56
C LYS A 201 29.87 0.39 -37.14
N ALA A 202 29.26 1.32 -36.39
CA ALA A 202 29.15 2.72 -36.78
C ALA A 202 30.52 3.36 -37.11
N ASN A 203 31.61 2.86 -36.52
CA ASN A 203 32.95 3.34 -36.86
C ASN A 203 33.41 3.03 -38.27
N PHE A 204 32.87 1.99 -38.89
CA PHE A 204 33.28 1.56 -40.22
C PHE A 204 32.30 2.06 -41.28
N THR A 205 31.37 2.96 -40.96
CA THR A 205 30.39 3.46 -41.93
C THR A 205 30.90 4.64 -42.74
N CYS A 206 30.77 4.52 -44.06
CA CYS A 206 31.11 5.57 -45.01
C CYS A 206 29.93 6.52 -45.23
N PHE A 207 29.97 7.73 -44.65
CA PHE A 207 28.90 8.72 -44.82
C PHE A 207 28.97 9.49 -46.14
N ASP A 208 30.14 9.55 -46.76
CA ASP A 208 30.41 10.36 -47.97
C ASP A 208 30.16 9.59 -49.28
N GLY A 209 29.66 8.35 -49.17
CA GLY A 209 29.39 7.46 -50.30
C GLY A 209 30.64 6.73 -50.83
N PHE A 210 30.42 5.67 -51.59
CA PHE A 210 31.50 4.86 -52.17
C PHE A 210 31.78 5.28 -53.61
N ASP A 211 33.04 5.21 -54.00
CA ASP A 211 33.45 5.31 -55.40
C ASP A 211 33.12 4.02 -56.20
N SER A 212 33.34 4.04 -57.51
CA SER A 212 33.11 2.88 -58.40
C SER A 212 34.00 1.67 -58.10
N SER A 213 35.01 1.82 -57.26
CA SER A 213 35.93 0.77 -56.77
C SER A 213 35.56 0.24 -55.38
N GLY A 214 34.49 0.76 -54.76
CA GLY A 214 34.03 0.33 -53.44
C GLY A 214 34.83 0.92 -52.27
N ILE A 215 35.59 1.98 -52.49
CA ILE A 215 36.36 2.71 -51.47
C ILE A 215 35.56 3.94 -51.04
N CYS A 216 35.59 4.27 -49.74
CA CYS A 216 34.88 5.43 -49.22
C CYS A 216 35.48 6.76 -49.71
N ASN A 217 34.63 7.71 -50.06
CA ASN A 217 35.03 9.03 -50.56
C ASN A 217 35.78 9.90 -49.53
N ASP A 218 35.78 9.53 -48.25
CA ASP A 218 36.53 10.20 -47.19
C ASP A 218 38.02 9.79 -47.11
N LYS A 219 38.46 8.88 -48.00
CA LYS A 219 39.84 8.36 -48.09
C LYS A 219 40.29 7.57 -46.85
N ASN A 220 39.39 7.18 -45.95
CA ASN A 220 39.70 6.27 -44.86
C ASN A 220 39.43 4.81 -45.30
N PRO A 221 40.46 3.96 -45.44
CA PRO A 221 40.30 2.56 -45.88
C PRO A 221 39.53 1.68 -44.88
N GLU A 222 39.37 2.13 -43.63
CA GLU A 222 38.61 1.40 -42.60
C GLU A 222 37.08 1.53 -42.78
N HIS A 223 36.60 2.55 -43.51
CA HIS A 223 35.18 2.79 -43.72
C HIS A 223 34.64 1.95 -44.89
N THR A 224 33.99 0.84 -44.54
CA THR A 224 33.57 -0.23 -45.48
C THR A 224 32.06 -0.50 -45.48
N LEU A 225 31.29 0.13 -44.59
CA LEU A 225 29.87 -0.13 -44.39
C LEU A 225 28.97 1.00 -44.89
N ASP A 226 27.84 0.65 -45.49
CA ASP A 226 26.79 1.61 -45.88
C ASP A 226 25.97 2.07 -44.65
N PRO A 227 25.86 3.39 -44.40
CA PRO A 227 25.03 3.95 -43.33
C PRO A 227 23.58 3.48 -43.34
N LYS A 228 22.95 3.30 -44.52
CA LYS A 228 21.54 2.87 -44.64
C LYS A 228 21.35 1.42 -44.23
N LEU A 229 22.32 0.55 -44.55
CA LEU A 229 22.27 -0.84 -44.17
C LEU A 229 22.45 -1.00 -42.65
N LEU A 230 23.36 -0.23 -42.06
CA LEU A 230 23.61 -0.28 -40.63
C LEU A 230 22.45 0.31 -39.83
N SER A 231 21.91 1.44 -40.28
CA SER A 231 20.75 2.08 -39.67
C SER A 231 19.53 1.15 -39.67
N GLY A 232 19.28 0.45 -40.79
CA GLY A 232 18.24 -0.56 -40.91
C GLY A 232 18.38 -1.71 -39.90
N LYS A 233 19.61 -2.20 -39.68
CA LYS A 233 19.89 -3.24 -38.67
C LYS A 233 19.67 -2.74 -37.25
N ILE A 234 20.19 -1.57 -36.89
CA ILE A 234 19.98 -0.98 -35.55
C ILE A 234 18.49 -0.75 -35.28
N ILE A 235 17.75 -0.23 -36.28
CA ILE A 235 16.30 -0.04 -36.17
C ILE A 235 15.57 -1.37 -35.97
N GLN A 236 15.96 -2.43 -36.68
CA GLN A 236 15.36 -3.75 -36.54
C GLN A 236 15.48 -4.26 -35.10
N GLU A 237 16.66 -4.14 -34.51
CA GLU A 237 16.91 -4.50 -33.12
C GLU A 237 16.10 -3.63 -32.14
N LEU A 238 16.08 -2.31 -32.32
CA LEU A 238 15.30 -1.40 -31.47
C LEU A 238 13.79 -1.65 -31.58
N LYS A 239 13.28 -1.98 -32.77
CA LYS A 239 11.87 -2.39 -32.97
C LYS A 239 11.57 -3.70 -32.26
N TRP A 240 12.52 -4.63 -32.25
CA TRP A 240 12.39 -5.88 -31.51
C TRP A 240 12.27 -5.60 -30.00
N TYR A 241 13.16 -4.78 -29.43
CA TYR A 241 13.10 -4.38 -28.01
C TYR A 241 11.83 -3.62 -27.64
N LYS A 242 11.33 -2.77 -28.54
CA LYS A 242 10.06 -2.06 -28.32
C LYS A 242 8.89 -3.03 -28.16
N THR A 243 8.92 -4.15 -28.89
CA THR A 243 7.85 -5.16 -28.94
C THR A 243 8.01 -6.23 -27.85
N ASN A 244 9.26 -6.62 -27.57
CA ASN A 244 9.63 -7.71 -26.66
C ASN A 244 10.38 -7.16 -25.45
N LYS A 245 9.64 -6.51 -24.54
CA LYS A 245 10.19 -5.96 -23.30
C LYS A 245 10.19 -7.02 -22.20
N ILE A 246 11.14 -6.92 -21.26
CA ILE A 246 11.01 -7.59 -19.97
C ILE A 246 9.76 -7.01 -19.30
N SER A 247 8.77 -7.86 -19.03
CA SER A 247 7.49 -7.43 -18.46
C SER A 247 7.36 -7.97 -17.05
N LEU A 248 7.00 -7.09 -16.11
CA LEU A 248 6.42 -7.54 -14.85
C LEU A 248 4.94 -7.85 -15.10
N TRP A 249 4.55 -9.08 -14.83
CA TRP A 249 3.19 -9.56 -14.91
C TRP A 249 2.69 -9.96 -13.52
N GLY A 250 1.43 -9.68 -13.21
CA GLY A 250 0.80 -10.10 -11.96
C GLY A 250 -0.68 -10.38 -12.13
N THR A 251 -1.24 -11.21 -11.25
CA THR A 251 -2.65 -11.65 -11.35
C THR A 251 -3.56 -10.86 -10.41
N PHE A 252 -4.78 -10.58 -10.89
CA PHE A 252 -5.87 -9.98 -10.11
C PHE A 252 -6.80 -11.00 -9.42
N ARG A 253 -6.47 -12.31 -9.45
CA ARG A 253 -7.42 -13.39 -9.09
C ARG A 253 -7.88 -13.42 -7.62
N HIS A 254 -7.39 -12.51 -6.78
CA HIS A 254 -7.92 -12.31 -5.43
C HIS A 254 -8.59 -10.93 -5.32
N ASN A 255 -9.92 -10.95 -5.33
CA ASN A 255 -10.83 -9.81 -5.52
C ASN A 255 -10.75 -8.67 -4.50
N PHE A 256 -10.20 -8.86 -3.30
CA PHE A 256 -10.37 -7.87 -2.23
C PHE A 256 -9.29 -6.80 -2.19
N ALA A 257 -8.16 -7.02 -2.85
CA ALA A 257 -7.01 -6.15 -2.72
C ALA A 257 -6.41 -5.75 -4.06
N SER A 258 -7.11 -5.94 -5.19
CA SER A 258 -6.57 -5.63 -6.52
C SER A 258 -6.04 -4.20 -6.62
N GLY A 259 -6.71 -3.20 -6.04
CA GLY A 259 -6.24 -1.81 -6.04
C GLY A 259 -4.96 -1.59 -5.19
N MET A 260 -4.99 -1.92 -3.89
CA MET A 260 -3.83 -1.77 -3.01
C MET A 260 -2.65 -2.68 -3.38
N ILE A 261 -2.95 -3.89 -3.85
CA ILE A 261 -1.96 -4.80 -4.40
C ILE A 261 -1.42 -4.27 -5.73
N THR A 262 -2.19 -3.54 -6.55
CA THR A 262 -1.67 -2.89 -7.76
C THR A 262 -0.67 -1.81 -7.42
N ASP A 263 -0.93 -0.95 -6.43
CA ASP A 263 0.04 0.07 -6.01
C ASP A 263 1.27 -0.55 -5.35
N PHE A 264 1.06 -1.58 -4.51
CA PHE A 264 2.14 -2.39 -3.98
C PHE A 264 2.93 -3.08 -5.09
N TYR A 265 2.29 -3.60 -6.13
CA TYR A 265 2.92 -4.19 -7.29
C TYR A 265 3.62 -3.16 -8.16
N GLN A 266 3.10 -1.95 -8.30
CA GLN A 266 3.81 -0.87 -9.00
C GLN A 266 5.07 -0.47 -8.22
N ASN A 267 5.00 -0.40 -6.89
CA ASN A 267 6.15 -0.11 -6.04
C ASN A 267 7.17 -1.26 -6.00
N ILE A 268 6.71 -2.51 -5.94
CA ILE A 268 7.56 -3.69 -6.12
C ILE A 268 8.15 -3.70 -7.53
N SER A 269 7.37 -3.38 -8.56
CA SER A 269 7.81 -3.34 -9.95
C SER A 269 8.88 -2.30 -10.15
N SER A 270 8.69 -1.08 -9.62
CA SER A 270 9.64 0.00 -9.76
C SER A 270 10.90 -0.30 -8.94
N THR A 271 10.76 -0.89 -7.74
CA THR A 271 11.91 -1.27 -6.92
C THR A 271 12.69 -2.43 -7.54
N LEU A 272 12.02 -3.49 -7.97
CA LEU A 272 12.65 -4.62 -8.67
C LEU A 272 13.23 -4.20 -10.02
N ALA A 273 12.57 -3.32 -10.78
CA ALA A 273 13.14 -2.80 -12.02
C ALA A 273 14.38 -1.94 -11.74
N ALA A 274 14.32 -1.07 -10.72
CA ALA A 274 15.45 -0.24 -10.30
C ALA A 274 16.63 -1.04 -9.73
N THR A 275 16.44 -2.31 -9.36
CA THR A 275 17.50 -3.15 -8.79
C THR A 275 17.98 -4.24 -9.75
N ILE A 276 17.07 -4.88 -10.48
CA ILE A 276 17.38 -5.90 -11.48
C ILE A 276 17.92 -5.28 -12.76
N ALA A 277 17.40 -4.13 -13.22
CA ALA A 277 17.88 -3.54 -14.48
C ALA A 277 19.35 -3.08 -14.42
N PRO A 278 19.84 -2.44 -13.34
CA PRO A 278 21.25 -2.12 -13.23
C PRO A 278 22.15 -3.35 -13.08
N GLN A 279 21.62 -4.42 -12.48
CA GLN A 279 22.34 -5.69 -12.37
C GLN A 279 22.38 -6.45 -13.70
N LEU A 280 21.29 -6.42 -14.47
CA LEU A 280 21.27 -6.86 -15.86
C LEU A 280 22.25 -6.04 -16.70
N LEU A 281 22.36 -4.73 -16.46
CA LEU A 281 23.33 -3.88 -17.14
C LEU A 281 24.77 -4.26 -16.77
N SER A 282 25.09 -4.44 -15.49
CA SER A 282 26.45 -4.81 -15.06
C SER A 282 26.87 -6.18 -15.62
N THR A 283 25.98 -7.16 -15.56
CA THR A 283 26.21 -8.49 -16.13
C THR A 283 26.31 -8.46 -17.65
N THR A 284 25.47 -7.68 -18.33
CA THR A 284 25.58 -7.44 -19.76
C THR A 284 26.94 -6.85 -20.11
N LEU A 285 27.36 -5.77 -19.42
CA LEU A 285 28.66 -5.14 -19.66
C LEU A 285 29.81 -6.12 -19.40
N PHE A 286 29.80 -6.82 -18.26
CA PHE A 286 30.77 -7.87 -17.99
C PHE A 286 30.80 -8.89 -19.12
N THR A 287 29.63 -9.31 -19.61
CA THR A 287 29.57 -10.34 -20.63
C THR A 287 30.19 -9.93 -21.96
N LEU A 288 30.13 -8.63 -22.26
CA LEU A 288 30.65 -8.05 -23.50
C LEU A 288 32.17 -7.84 -23.44
N PHE A 289 32.68 -7.37 -22.30
CA PHE A 289 34.10 -7.06 -22.13
C PHE A 289 34.94 -8.28 -21.79
N SER A 290 34.33 -9.30 -21.22
CA SER A 290 35.08 -10.45 -20.73
C SER A 290 35.66 -11.30 -21.85
N TYR A 291 36.76 -11.96 -21.53
CA TYR A 291 37.31 -13.06 -22.31
C TYR A 291 37.62 -14.24 -21.39
N TYR A 292 38.02 -15.36 -21.99
CA TYR A 292 38.45 -16.54 -21.25
C TYR A 292 39.96 -16.61 -21.22
N GLU A 293 40.51 -16.61 -20.01
CA GLU A 293 41.93 -16.80 -19.77
C GLU A 293 42.16 -18.17 -19.13
N GLN A 294 43.24 -18.84 -19.53
CA GLN A 294 43.65 -20.09 -18.92
C GLN A 294 44.51 -19.78 -17.70
N ASN A 295 44.03 -20.18 -16.52
CA ASN A 295 44.80 -20.07 -15.30
C ASN A 295 45.96 -21.07 -15.29
N PHE A 296 46.94 -20.80 -14.42
CA PHE A 296 48.10 -21.67 -14.21
C PHE A 296 47.74 -23.11 -13.78
N ASP A 297 46.53 -23.34 -13.26
CA ASP A 297 46.00 -24.67 -12.88
C ASP A 297 45.28 -25.39 -14.04
N GLY A 298 45.27 -24.79 -15.24
CA GLY A 298 44.56 -25.30 -16.41
C GLY A 298 43.06 -25.01 -16.41
N SER A 299 42.52 -24.37 -15.37
CA SER A 299 41.12 -23.93 -15.32
C SER A 299 40.91 -22.67 -16.18
N TRP A 300 39.75 -22.55 -16.81
CA TRP A 300 39.41 -21.37 -17.59
C TRP A 300 38.53 -20.44 -16.76
N THR A 301 39.05 -19.28 -16.39
CA THR A 301 38.25 -18.27 -15.70
C THR A 301 37.95 -17.08 -16.59
N ARG A 302 36.81 -16.45 -16.31
CA ARG A 302 36.30 -15.32 -17.06
C ARG A 302 36.77 -14.03 -16.41
N THR A 303 37.49 -13.23 -17.18
CA THR A 303 38.15 -12.02 -16.71
C THR A 303 37.85 -10.83 -17.62
N VAL A 304 37.92 -9.63 -17.07
CA VAL A 304 37.78 -8.36 -17.79
C VAL A 304 38.99 -7.50 -17.51
N GLU A 305 39.53 -6.89 -18.57
CA GLU A 305 40.64 -5.93 -18.49
C GLU A 305 40.14 -4.49 -18.40
N GLU A 306 40.83 -3.69 -17.59
CA GLU A 306 40.60 -2.26 -17.43
C GLU A 306 40.78 -1.48 -18.74
N SER A 307 41.76 -1.86 -19.55
CA SER A 307 42.07 -1.25 -20.84
C SER A 307 40.90 -1.33 -21.82
N ASP A 308 40.20 -2.47 -21.88
CA ASP A 308 39.06 -2.69 -22.76
C ASP A 308 37.85 -1.82 -22.39
N ILE A 309 37.59 -1.68 -21.09
CA ILE A 309 36.52 -0.82 -20.57
C ILE A 309 36.84 0.65 -20.80
N ASN A 310 38.06 1.08 -20.46
CA ASN A 310 38.51 2.46 -20.64
C ASN A 310 38.48 2.86 -22.11
N ARG A 311 38.94 1.98 -23.01
CA ARG A 311 38.89 2.21 -24.45
C ARG A 311 37.46 2.39 -24.95
N PHE A 312 36.53 1.52 -24.58
CA PHE A 312 35.14 1.65 -25.00
C PHE A 312 34.48 2.94 -24.50
N PHE A 313 34.66 3.30 -23.23
CA PHE A 313 34.04 4.50 -22.66
C PHE A 313 34.59 5.78 -23.27
N LEU A 314 35.91 5.82 -23.49
CA LEU A 314 36.49 6.94 -24.20
C LEU A 314 35.95 7.00 -25.64
N GLU A 315 35.82 5.85 -26.33
CA GLU A 315 35.32 5.77 -27.71
C GLU A 315 33.92 6.36 -27.92
N PHE A 316 33.07 6.40 -26.90
CA PHE A 316 31.71 6.95 -26.96
C PHE A 316 31.56 8.36 -26.36
N LEU A 317 32.64 9.01 -25.91
CA LEU A 317 32.60 10.39 -25.42
C LEU A 317 32.33 11.39 -26.55
N ASP A 318 31.33 12.25 -26.39
CA ASP A 318 31.18 13.43 -27.26
C ASP A 318 32.27 14.47 -26.90
N SER A 319 33.19 14.70 -27.84
CA SER A 319 34.31 15.65 -27.66
C SER A 319 33.84 17.09 -27.41
N ARG A 320 32.61 17.43 -27.79
CA ARG A 320 32.00 18.76 -27.53
C ARG A 320 31.66 18.97 -26.06
N LEU A 321 31.58 17.90 -25.28
CA LEU A 321 31.25 17.92 -23.86
C LEU A 321 32.50 17.83 -22.96
N ILE A 322 33.70 17.62 -23.53
CA ILE A 322 34.95 17.53 -22.76
C ILE A 322 35.61 18.93 -22.66
N PRO A 323 35.93 19.43 -21.45
CA PRO A 323 36.63 20.69 -21.29
C PRO A 323 38.06 20.61 -21.86
N PRO A 324 38.57 21.68 -22.47
CA PRO A 324 39.94 21.71 -22.99
C PRO A 324 40.98 21.47 -21.89
N VAL A 325 42.05 20.74 -22.21
CA VAL A 325 43.11 20.41 -21.25
C VAL A 325 44.29 21.37 -21.44
N THR A 326 44.77 21.96 -20.35
CA THR A 326 45.94 22.86 -20.40
C THR A 326 47.22 22.07 -20.20
N TYR A 327 48.09 22.03 -21.20
CA TYR A 327 49.43 21.42 -21.11
C TYR A 327 50.50 22.48 -21.28
N LYS A 328 51.39 22.64 -20.28
CA LYS A 328 52.45 23.67 -20.23
C LYS A 328 51.95 25.09 -20.55
N GLY A 329 50.79 25.47 -20.02
CA GLY A 329 50.22 26.82 -20.20
C GLY A 329 49.52 27.06 -21.55
N VAL A 330 49.43 26.04 -22.41
CA VAL A 330 48.70 26.10 -23.69
C VAL A 330 47.44 25.27 -23.61
N ILE A 331 46.33 25.81 -24.11
CA ILE A 331 45.07 25.09 -24.25
C ILE A 331 45.23 24.07 -25.38
N VAL A 332 45.25 22.79 -25.05
CA VAL A 332 45.21 21.68 -26.01
C VAL A 332 43.74 21.30 -26.19
N GLN A 333 43.21 21.56 -27.39
CA GLN A 333 41.94 20.97 -27.78
C GLN A 333 42.16 19.49 -28.11
N LEU A 334 41.36 18.62 -27.50
CA LEU A 334 41.29 17.21 -27.89
C LEU A 334 40.70 17.15 -29.29
N GLN A 335 41.55 17.08 -30.31
CA GLN A 335 41.12 16.79 -31.67
C GLN A 335 41.50 15.34 -32.03
N THR A 336 40.47 14.63 -32.49
CA THR A 336 40.44 13.23 -32.95
C THR A 336 40.81 12.18 -31.92
N VAL A 337 39.99 12.11 -30.89
CA VAL A 337 39.47 10.84 -30.38
C VAL A 337 37.96 11.14 -30.29
N PHE A 338 37.06 10.77 -31.20
CA PHE A 338 36.68 9.41 -31.57
C PHE A 338 35.61 9.40 -32.69
N PRO A 339 35.68 8.48 -33.66
CA PRO A 339 34.67 8.36 -34.72
C PRO A 339 33.28 7.86 -34.27
N ARG A 340 33.09 7.19 -33.10
CA ARG A 340 31.82 6.49 -32.76
C ARG A 340 30.67 7.39 -32.39
N ALA A 341 30.87 8.35 -31.49
CA ALA A 341 29.79 9.23 -31.03
C ALA A 341 29.23 10.05 -32.20
N GLU A 342 30.11 10.59 -33.05
CA GLU A 342 29.71 11.35 -34.23
C GLU A 342 29.08 10.47 -35.30
N ALA A 343 29.62 9.28 -35.57
CA ALA A 343 29.01 8.32 -36.49
C ALA A 343 27.62 7.87 -36.02
N LEU A 344 27.46 7.58 -34.72
CA LEU A 344 26.18 7.24 -34.12
C LEU A 344 25.16 8.38 -34.31
N LYS A 345 25.58 9.63 -34.06
CA LYS A 345 24.72 10.79 -34.30
C LYS A 345 24.26 10.89 -35.75
N ARG A 346 25.20 10.76 -36.70
CA ARG A 346 24.90 10.82 -38.14
C ARG A 346 23.97 9.69 -38.57
N ILE A 347 24.15 8.49 -38.05
CA ILE A 347 23.23 7.35 -38.28
C ILE A 347 21.83 7.68 -37.76
N LEU A 348 21.74 8.18 -36.52
CA LEU A 348 20.46 8.54 -35.92
C LEU A 348 19.76 9.68 -36.68
N ASP A 349 20.51 10.69 -37.12
CA ASP A 349 19.98 11.79 -37.95
C ASP A 349 19.45 11.28 -39.30
N LEU A 350 20.16 10.34 -39.95
CA LEU A 350 19.69 9.67 -41.17
C LEU A 350 18.39 8.87 -40.93
N THR A 351 18.28 8.19 -39.78
CA THR A 351 17.04 7.46 -39.46
C THR A 351 15.85 8.39 -39.20
N VAL A 352 16.10 9.60 -38.72
CA VAL A 352 15.08 10.64 -38.55
C VAL A 352 14.67 11.20 -39.91
N SER A 353 15.63 11.47 -40.82
CA SER A 353 15.32 11.99 -42.16
C SER A 353 14.53 11.00 -43.01
N ASP A 354 14.78 9.69 -42.84
CA ASP A 354 14.05 8.63 -43.54
C ASP A 354 12.67 8.33 -42.89
N GLY A 355 12.29 9.06 -41.83
CA GLY A 355 11.00 8.91 -41.15
C GLY A 355 10.86 7.63 -40.32
N LEU A 356 11.98 6.96 -40.00
CA LEU A 356 11.99 5.66 -39.33
C LEU A 356 11.90 5.77 -37.80
N ILE A 357 12.37 6.90 -37.21
CA ILE A 357 12.35 7.19 -35.77
C ILE A 357 11.98 8.67 -35.54
N SER A 358 11.33 9.00 -34.42
CA SER A 358 11.07 10.40 -34.05
C SER A 358 12.34 11.12 -33.59
N PRO A 359 12.45 12.45 -33.78
CA PRO A 359 13.60 13.23 -33.30
C PRO A 359 13.86 13.08 -31.79
N THR A 360 12.79 12.91 -31.00
CA THR A 360 12.86 12.71 -29.55
C THR A 360 13.52 11.39 -29.14
N ILE A 361 13.17 10.28 -29.81
CA ILE A 361 13.77 8.97 -29.53
C ILE A 361 15.23 8.94 -29.99
N SER A 362 15.53 9.60 -31.12
CA SER A 362 16.90 9.78 -31.61
C SER A 362 17.77 10.51 -30.58
N ASP A 363 17.30 11.62 -30.02
CA ASP A 363 18.02 12.38 -28.99
C ASP A 363 18.17 11.59 -27.68
N GLU A 364 17.16 10.81 -27.26
CA GLU A 364 17.27 9.92 -26.10
C GLU A 364 18.31 8.82 -26.29
N ILE A 365 18.33 8.17 -27.46
CA ILE A 365 19.34 7.15 -27.79
C ILE A 365 20.72 7.79 -27.81
N TYR A 366 20.88 8.93 -28.49
CA TYR A 366 22.15 9.65 -28.54
C TYR A 366 22.64 10.01 -27.14
N ARG A 367 21.78 10.59 -26.28
CA ARG A 367 22.12 10.96 -24.89
C ARG A 367 22.43 9.76 -24.01
N LEU A 368 21.69 8.65 -24.15
CA LEU A 368 21.94 7.41 -23.42
C LEU A 368 23.36 6.90 -23.67
N PHE A 369 23.85 6.99 -24.91
CA PHE A 369 25.17 6.49 -25.27
C PHE A 369 26.31 7.52 -25.13
N THR A 370 26.03 8.83 -25.28
CA THR A 370 27.08 9.88 -25.37
C THR A 370 27.06 10.95 -24.28
N GLY A 371 25.90 11.23 -23.68
CA GLY A 371 25.65 12.54 -23.04
C GLY A 371 25.77 12.59 -21.52
N ILE A 372 25.59 11.48 -20.81
CA ILE A 372 25.47 11.52 -19.33
C ILE A 372 26.36 10.48 -18.62
N LEU A 373 26.68 9.36 -19.27
CA LEU A 373 27.52 8.32 -18.66
C LEU A 373 29.01 8.70 -18.55
N PRO A 374 29.70 9.18 -19.59
CA PRO A 374 31.15 9.12 -19.60
C PRO A 374 31.90 10.30 -18.96
N ILE A 375 31.23 11.36 -18.48
CA ILE A 375 31.90 12.47 -17.76
C ILE A 375 32.08 12.13 -16.27
N SER A 376 31.17 11.33 -15.69
CA SER A 376 31.23 10.86 -14.31
C SER A 376 31.98 9.53 -14.17
N ILE A 377 32.13 8.74 -15.25
CA ILE A 377 32.74 7.41 -15.23
C ILE A 377 34.28 7.38 -15.05
N PRO A 378 35.11 8.30 -15.57
CA PRO A 378 36.57 8.22 -15.40
C PRO A 378 37.06 8.16 -13.95
N PRO A 379 36.57 8.98 -12.99
CA PRO A 379 36.88 8.79 -11.57
C PRO A 379 36.25 7.53 -10.98
N ILE A 380 35.19 6.99 -11.60
CA ILE A 380 34.54 5.75 -11.18
C ILE A 380 35.35 4.53 -11.61
N ILE A 381 35.86 4.46 -12.86
CA ILE A 381 36.75 3.37 -13.32
C ILE A 381 38.02 3.31 -12.48
N ASN A 382 38.59 4.47 -12.17
CA ASN A 382 39.72 4.57 -11.24
C ASN A 382 39.38 4.01 -9.85
N ASN A 383 38.16 4.22 -9.35
CA ASN A 383 37.68 3.58 -8.12
C ASN A 383 37.30 2.10 -8.31
N LEU A 384 36.89 1.66 -9.50
CA LEU A 384 36.52 0.27 -9.82
C LEU A 384 37.75 -0.66 -9.80
N PHE A 385 38.90 -0.21 -10.32
CA PHE A 385 40.12 -1.02 -10.44
C PHE A 385 41.18 -0.73 -9.36
N HIS A 386 41.12 0.41 -8.66
CA HIS A 386 42.17 0.84 -7.74
C HIS A 386 41.71 1.15 -6.30
N SER A 387 40.54 0.65 -5.86
CA SER A 387 39.98 0.91 -4.52
C SER A 387 40.81 0.41 -3.32
N ASN A 388 41.94 -0.26 -3.53
CA ASN A 388 42.78 -0.83 -2.46
C ASN A 388 44.22 -0.27 -2.40
N SER A 389 44.48 0.94 -2.89
CA SER A 389 45.78 1.60 -2.65
C SER A 389 45.85 2.20 -1.23
N LEU A 390 46.19 1.35 -0.25
CA LEU A 390 46.67 1.75 1.09
C LEU A 390 48.11 2.29 1.00
N SER A 391 48.34 3.38 0.28
CA SER A 391 49.55 4.19 0.49
C SER A 391 49.34 5.57 -0.15
N GLY A 392 49.62 6.63 0.60
CA GLY A 392 49.51 8.03 0.17
C GLY A 392 50.51 8.44 -0.93
N THR A 393 50.67 7.64 -1.98
CA THR A 393 51.38 7.98 -3.20
C THR A 393 50.40 8.68 -4.15
N LYS A 394 50.81 9.82 -4.72
CA LYS A 394 50.06 10.50 -5.79
C LYS A 394 49.92 9.54 -6.96
N ILE A 395 48.71 9.03 -7.14
CA ILE A 395 48.35 8.05 -8.16
C ILE A 395 48.45 8.73 -9.55
N PRO A 396 49.14 8.16 -10.54
CA PRO A 396 49.13 8.69 -11.91
C PRO A 396 47.71 8.57 -12.52
N PRO A 397 47.32 9.45 -13.46
CA PRO A 397 46.02 9.37 -14.11
C PRO A 397 45.79 8.01 -14.79
N PRO A 398 44.54 7.52 -14.91
CA PRO A 398 44.17 6.21 -15.48
C PRO A 398 44.52 6.05 -16.97
N TYR A 399 45.01 7.13 -17.58
CA TYR A 399 45.49 7.22 -18.94
C TYR A 399 46.82 7.98 -18.93
N VAL A 400 47.81 7.51 -19.69
CA VAL A 400 49.01 8.31 -19.97
C VAL A 400 48.86 8.88 -21.38
N TRP A 401 48.48 10.16 -21.48
CA TRP A 401 48.45 10.87 -22.75
C TRP A 401 49.88 11.10 -23.25
N LYS A 402 50.27 10.42 -24.34
CA LYS A 402 51.51 10.74 -25.02
C LYS A 402 51.28 11.92 -25.95
N ILE A 403 51.68 13.10 -25.50
CA ILE A 403 51.61 14.33 -26.31
C ILE A 403 52.93 14.47 -27.06
N ASN A 404 52.87 14.57 -28.39
CA ASN A 404 54.04 14.88 -29.19
C ASN A 404 54.48 16.32 -28.88
N PRO A 405 55.72 16.53 -28.42
CA PRO A 405 56.18 17.84 -27.96
C PRO A 405 56.30 18.87 -29.09
N VAL A 406 56.35 18.44 -30.35
CA VAL A 406 56.50 19.29 -31.53
C VAL A 406 55.16 19.63 -32.17
N THR A 407 54.31 18.63 -32.38
CA THR A 407 52.99 18.83 -33.02
C THR A 407 51.90 19.26 -32.04
N GLN A 408 52.18 19.18 -30.73
CA GLN A 408 51.23 19.47 -29.64
C GLN A 408 49.93 18.66 -29.76
N LYS A 409 49.99 17.51 -30.42
CA LYS A 409 48.89 16.56 -30.59
C LYS A 409 49.09 15.35 -29.69
N ILE A 410 47.98 14.79 -29.22
CA ILE A 410 47.97 13.48 -28.57
C ILE A 410 48.28 12.43 -29.64
N THR A 411 49.26 11.57 -29.37
CA THR A 411 49.72 10.52 -30.30
C THR A 411 49.24 9.14 -29.90
N SER A 412 49.05 8.87 -28.61
CA SER A 412 48.47 7.62 -28.09
C SER A 412 48.06 7.80 -26.64
N ILE A 413 47.15 6.92 -26.19
CA ILE A 413 46.69 6.80 -24.81
C ILE A 413 47.11 5.41 -24.34
N ASP A 414 48.02 5.32 -23.37
CA ASP A 414 48.35 4.04 -22.74
C ASP A 414 47.38 3.78 -21.57
N TYR A 415 46.94 2.53 -21.42
CA TYR A 415 46.00 2.07 -20.40
C TYR A 415 46.70 1.21 -19.33
N THR A 416 46.21 1.22 -18.10
CA THR A 416 46.57 0.25 -17.06
C THR A 416 45.91 -1.11 -17.34
N THR A 417 46.62 -2.20 -17.02
CA THR A 417 46.22 -3.59 -17.35
C THR A 417 45.66 -4.34 -16.14
N ALA A 418 44.87 -3.69 -15.28
CA ALA A 418 44.25 -4.39 -14.16
C ALA A 418 43.16 -5.36 -14.67
N ILE A 419 43.10 -6.56 -14.07
CA ILE A 419 42.19 -7.64 -14.47
C ILE A 419 41.23 -7.92 -13.31
N MET A 420 39.93 -8.06 -13.61
CA MET A 420 38.89 -8.40 -12.62
C MET A 420 38.10 -9.64 -13.02
N ASN A 421 37.71 -10.43 -12.01
CA ASN A 421 36.71 -11.50 -12.18
C ASN A 421 35.28 -10.93 -12.09
N TYR A 422 34.28 -11.79 -12.31
CA TYR A 422 32.87 -11.40 -12.28
C TYR A 422 32.41 -10.76 -10.95
N ASN A 423 32.76 -11.36 -9.81
CA ASN A 423 32.31 -10.88 -8.50
C ASN A 423 32.89 -9.50 -8.19
N ASP A 424 34.18 -9.32 -8.48
CA ASP A 424 34.88 -8.06 -8.28
C ASP A 424 34.29 -6.97 -9.17
N PHE A 425 34.04 -7.27 -10.45
CA PHE A 425 33.41 -6.34 -11.39
C PHE A 425 31.99 -5.94 -10.97
N VAL A 426 31.16 -6.90 -10.56
CA VAL A 426 29.78 -6.64 -10.11
C VAL A 426 29.75 -5.82 -8.82
N ASN A 427 30.58 -6.17 -7.84
CA ASN A 427 30.67 -5.42 -6.58
C ASN A 427 31.13 -3.99 -6.81
N ALA A 428 32.13 -3.81 -7.68
CA ALA A 428 32.64 -2.51 -8.06
C ALA A 428 31.54 -1.68 -8.77
N MET A 429 30.82 -2.29 -9.71
CA MET A 429 29.66 -1.67 -10.39
C MET A 429 28.48 -1.38 -9.43
N GLY A 430 28.32 -2.16 -8.35
CA GLY A 430 27.30 -1.92 -7.32
C GLY A 430 27.38 -0.51 -6.73
N ASN A 431 28.59 -0.01 -6.49
CA ASN A 431 28.80 1.36 -6.01
C ASN A 431 28.39 2.42 -7.04
N PHE A 432 28.61 2.16 -8.33
CA PHE A 432 28.12 3.02 -9.42
C PHE A 432 26.59 3.02 -9.49
N ILE A 433 25.97 1.87 -9.30
CA ILE A 433 24.51 1.68 -9.34
C ILE A 433 23.85 2.42 -8.16
N ASP A 434 24.43 2.33 -6.96
CA ASP A 434 23.93 3.05 -5.79
C ASP A 434 24.08 4.57 -5.93
N ASN A 435 25.15 5.04 -6.57
CA ASN A 435 25.28 6.44 -6.98
C ASN A 435 24.31 6.81 -8.12
N GLY A 436 24.01 5.91 -9.05
CA GLY A 436 23.00 6.10 -10.10
C GLY A 436 21.58 6.29 -9.55
N LYS A 437 21.25 5.66 -8.42
CA LYS A 437 20.00 5.94 -7.69
C LYS A 437 19.91 7.40 -7.23
N THR A 438 21.03 8.06 -6.94
CA THR A 438 21.03 9.50 -6.58
C THR A 438 20.75 10.43 -7.77
N LEU A 439 21.05 10.02 -9.00
CA LEU A 439 20.64 10.74 -10.22
C LEU A 439 19.11 10.72 -10.40
N GLY A 440 18.43 9.64 -10.02
CA GLY A 440 16.97 9.61 -9.89
C GLY A 440 16.46 10.55 -8.79
N GLY A 441 17.21 10.67 -7.70
CA GLY A 441 16.96 11.62 -6.61
C GLY A 441 17.03 13.10 -6.99
N ILE A 442 17.60 13.47 -8.14
CA ILE A 442 17.56 14.85 -8.68
C ILE A 442 16.13 15.24 -9.09
N PHE A 443 15.31 14.25 -9.45
CA PHE A 443 13.90 14.44 -9.81
C PHE A 443 12.94 14.08 -8.66
N ASP A 444 13.45 13.59 -7.53
CA ASP A 444 12.64 13.39 -6.33
C ASP A 444 12.30 14.75 -5.73
N MET A 445 11.02 15.14 -5.82
CA MET A 445 10.52 16.27 -5.05
C MET A 445 10.60 15.89 -3.56
N PRO A 446 11.36 16.62 -2.73
CA PRO A 446 11.44 16.31 -1.31
C PRO A 446 10.07 16.51 -0.68
N PHE A 447 9.46 15.43 -0.22
CA PHE A 447 8.26 15.47 0.61
C PHE A 447 8.58 14.87 1.98
N GLU A 448 8.20 15.57 3.04
CA GLU A 448 8.31 15.06 4.41
C GLU A 448 6.96 14.47 4.81
N LEU A 449 6.88 13.15 4.91
CA LEU A 449 5.68 12.47 5.38
C LEU A 449 5.64 12.48 6.91
N VAL A 450 4.80 13.34 7.47
CA VAL A 450 4.57 13.43 8.92
C VAL A 450 4.01 12.11 9.44
N GLY A 451 4.59 11.58 10.53
CA GLY A 451 4.11 10.36 11.18
C GLY A 451 4.59 9.05 10.55
N LYS A 452 5.56 9.08 9.63
CA LYS A 452 6.17 7.87 9.02
C LYS A 452 6.63 6.82 10.04
N GLN A 453 7.13 7.25 11.20
CA GLN A 453 7.56 6.35 12.28
C GLN A 453 6.42 5.55 12.93
N TYR A 454 5.17 5.99 12.76
CA TYR A 454 3.96 5.27 13.21
C TYR A 454 3.16 4.69 12.03
N SER A 455 3.77 4.63 10.84
CA SER A 455 3.14 4.07 9.63
C SER A 455 3.10 2.54 9.61
N GLU A 456 3.48 1.89 10.72
CA GLU A 456 3.22 0.46 10.90
C GLU A 456 1.74 0.18 10.64
N TYR A 457 1.50 -0.75 9.72
CA TYR A 457 0.17 -1.06 9.20
C TYR A 457 -0.82 -1.36 10.34
N GLY A 458 -0.36 -2.08 11.37
CA GLY A 458 -1.12 -2.40 12.57
C GLY A 458 -1.58 -1.21 13.41
N ILE A 459 -0.80 -0.12 13.47
CA ILE A 459 -1.18 1.10 14.22
C ILE A 459 -2.23 1.89 13.45
N GLY A 460 -2.06 2.02 12.13
CA GLY A 460 -3.02 2.72 11.26
C GLY A 460 -4.37 2.02 11.21
N LEU A 461 -4.39 0.76 10.77
CA LEU A 461 -5.62 -0.04 10.69
C LEU A 461 -6.20 -0.33 12.08
N GLY A 462 -5.36 -0.36 13.11
CA GLY A 462 -5.77 -0.61 14.49
C GLY A 462 -6.79 0.40 15.02
N GLN A 463 -6.76 1.65 14.55
CA GLN A 463 -7.75 2.67 14.94
C GLN A 463 -9.18 2.23 14.61
N ALA A 464 -9.38 1.69 13.40
CA ALA A 464 -10.68 1.18 12.95
C ALA A 464 -11.13 -0.02 13.78
N PHE A 465 -10.23 -0.99 14.02
CA PHE A 465 -10.56 -2.16 14.82
C PHE A 465 -10.90 -1.81 16.28
N ILE A 466 -10.23 -0.82 16.88
CA ILE A 466 -10.58 -0.32 18.23
C ILE A 466 -12.01 0.22 18.26
N LEU A 467 -12.41 1.05 17.28
CA LEU A 467 -13.77 1.61 17.23
C LEU A 467 -14.84 0.54 17.00
N ILE A 468 -14.61 -0.36 16.03
CA ILE A 468 -15.54 -1.45 15.72
C ILE A 468 -15.66 -2.39 16.92
N ALA A 469 -14.54 -2.80 17.53
CA ALA A 469 -14.52 -3.66 18.70
C ALA A 469 -15.29 -3.04 19.86
N THR A 470 -15.07 -1.75 20.12
CA THR A 470 -15.74 -1.01 21.18
C THR A 470 -17.26 -0.98 20.94
N TYR A 471 -17.70 -0.68 19.72
CA TYR A 471 -19.12 -0.70 19.39
C TYR A 471 -19.72 -2.11 19.55
N ILE A 472 -19.05 -3.15 19.05
CA ILE A 472 -19.51 -4.54 19.13
C ILE A 472 -19.62 -4.98 20.59
N GLY A 473 -18.68 -4.62 21.46
CA GLY A 473 -18.75 -4.94 22.89
C GLY A 473 -19.92 -4.27 23.61
N ILE A 474 -20.18 -2.99 23.29
CA ILE A 474 -21.35 -2.26 23.81
C ILE A 474 -22.64 -2.89 23.25
N PHE A 475 -22.67 -3.24 21.97
CA PHE A 475 -23.82 -3.88 21.34
C PHE A 475 -24.10 -5.27 21.95
N ALA A 476 -23.08 -6.09 22.16
CA ALA A 476 -23.21 -7.39 22.81
C ALA A 476 -23.76 -7.26 24.24
N SER A 477 -23.39 -6.19 24.94
CA SER A 477 -23.97 -5.85 26.24
C SER A 477 -25.50 -5.70 26.16
N THR A 478 -26.05 -5.14 25.09
CA THR A 478 -27.52 -5.04 24.90
C THR A 478 -28.23 -6.39 24.69
N VAL A 479 -27.48 -7.43 24.34
CA VAL A 479 -27.99 -8.81 24.25
C VAL A 479 -27.98 -9.47 25.63
N ILE A 480 -26.92 -9.22 26.41
CA ILE A 480 -26.71 -9.78 27.75
C ILE A 480 -27.66 -9.13 28.77
N TYR A 481 -27.82 -7.81 28.74
CA TYR A 481 -28.60 -7.05 29.71
C TYR A 481 -30.08 -7.00 29.33
N ASN A 482 -30.96 -7.41 30.26
CA ASN A 482 -32.41 -7.31 30.08
C ASN A 482 -32.92 -5.88 30.29
N ARG A 483 -33.87 -5.46 29.45
CA ARG A 483 -34.61 -4.18 29.53
C ARG A 483 -35.51 -4.03 30.74
N ARG A 484 -36.00 -5.09 31.37
CA ARG A 484 -37.01 -4.90 32.42
C ARG A 484 -36.39 -4.24 33.66
N SER A 485 -37.08 -3.25 34.23
CA SER A 485 -36.74 -2.70 35.55
C SER A 485 -37.11 -3.75 36.59
N ARG A 486 -36.15 -4.10 37.47
CA ARG A 486 -36.40 -5.11 38.51
C ARG A 486 -36.99 -4.52 39.80
N THR A 487 -36.91 -3.19 39.95
CA THR A 487 -37.46 -2.48 41.12
C THR A 487 -38.85 -1.91 40.81
N PRO A 488 -39.88 -2.22 41.62
CA PRO A 488 -41.22 -1.68 41.43
C PRO A 488 -41.25 -0.17 41.70
N ASN A 489 -42.13 0.55 41.00
CA ASN A 489 -42.41 1.98 41.18
C ASN A 489 -41.23 2.97 40.95
N THR A 490 -40.27 2.63 40.07
CA THR A 490 -39.15 3.52 39.69
C THR A 490 -39.58 4.69 38.80
N ARG A 491 -38.86 5.82 38.85
CA ARG A 491 -39.06 6.90 37.87
C ARG A 491 -38.35 6.56 36.56
N PHE A 492 -38.90 7.03 35.43
CA PHE A 492 -38.36 6.74 34.10
C PHE A 492 -36.86 7.15 33.98
N TYR A 493 -36.50 8.36 34.42
CA TYR A 493 -35.11 8.82 34.35
C TYR A 493 -34.16 8.08 35.31
N GLN A 494 -34.64 7.67 36.49
CA GLN A 494 -33.84 6.88 37.44
C GLN A 494 -33.54 5.50 36.88
N TYR A 495 -34.54 4.89 36.23
CA TYR A 495 -34.38 3.62 35.55
C TYR A 495 -33.38 3.73 34.39
N TYR A 496 -33.53 4.72 33.50
CA TYR A 496 -32.58 4.97 32.41
C TYR A 496 -31.14 5.17 32.92
N LEU A 497 -30.98 6.07 33.89
CA LEU A 497 -29.66 6.40 34.46
C LEU A 497 -29.02 5.19 35.16
N SER A 498 -29.81 4.36 35.85
CA SER A 498 -29.28 3.15 36.49
C SER A 498 -28.72 2.15 35.49
N LYS A 499 -29.40 1.96 34.35
CA LYS A 499 -28.93 1.09 33.27
C LYS A 499 -27.74 1.68 32.54
N LEU A 500 -27.79 2.97 32.24
CA LEU A 500 -26.71 3.69 31.58
C LEU A 500 -25.41 3.58 32.38
N LEU A 501 -25.43 3.79 33.70
CA LEU A 501 -24.23 3.66 34.54
C LEU A 501 -23.61 2.25 34.49
N ILE A 502 -24.44 1.20 34.48
CA ILE A 502 -23.93 -0.19 34.36
C ILE A 502 -23.22 -0.37 33.02
N PHE A 503 -23.83 0.11 31.93
CA PHE A 503 -23.21 0.06 30.61
C PHE A 503 -21.90 0.87 30.57
N GLN A 504 -21.86 2.09 31.12
CA GLN A 504 -20.65 2.90 31.12
C GLN A 504 -19.49 2.24 31.89
N VAL A 505 -19.77 1.65 33.06
CA VAL A 505 -18.75 0.91 33.82
C VAL A 505 -18.26 -0.30 33.04
N ASN A 506 -19.17 -1.03 32.39
CA ASN A 506 -18.80 -2.18 31.56
C ASN A 506 -17.94 -1.77 30.36
N THR A 507 -18.31 -0.69 29.66
CA THR A 507 -17.55 -0.13 28.54
C THR A 507 -16.16 0.33 28.98
N PHE A 508 -16.06 0.99 30.14
CA PHE A 508 -14.77 1.38 30.71
C PHE A 508 -13.86 0.17 30.90
N ILE A 509 -14.35 -0.90 31.55
CA ILE A 509 -13.58 -2.14 31.75
C ILE A 509 -13.16 -2.77 30.41
N GLN A 510 -14.09 -2.89 29.46
CA GLN A 510 -13.83 -3.45 28.13
C GLN A 510 -12.70 -2.70 27.40
N ILE A 511 -12.74 -1.37 27.39
CA ILE A 511 -11.75 -0.52 26.73
C ILE A 511 -10.41 -0.58 27.46
N THR A 512 -10.40 -0.53 28.80
CA THR A 512 -9.18 -0.67 29.58
C THR A 512 -8.47 -1.99 29.29
N ILE A 513 -9.21 -3.10 29.24
CA ILE A 513 -8.63 -4.41 28.90
C ILE A 513 -8.05 -4.40 27.49
N LEU A 514 -8.83 -3.92 26.49
CA LEU A 514 -8.35 -3.84 25.11
C LEU A 514 -7.07 -3.02 25.00
N MET A 515 -7.07 -1.80 25.55
CA MET A 515 -5.95 -0.86 25.41
C MET A 515 -4.70 -1.35 26.14
N LEU A 516 -4.82 -1.92 27.35
CA LEU A 516 -3.68 -2.52 28.04
C LEU A 516 -3.06 -3.68 27.25
N MET A 517 -3.89 -4.48 26.57
CA MET A 517 -3.40 -5.60 25.76
C MET A 517 -2.74 -5.13 24.46
N LEU A 518 -3.16 -4.00 23.89
CA LEU A 518 -2.51 -3.43 22.70
C LEU A 518 -1.06 -2.99 22.95
N LEU A 519 -0.72 -2.61 24.19
CA LEU A 519 0.68 -2.36 24.58
C LEU A 519 1.57 -3.59 24.38
N ALA A 520 1.03 -4.81 24.49
CA ALA A 520 1.83 -6.03 24.34
C ALA A 520 2.18 -6.35 22.87
N ILE A 521 1.49 -5.77 21.88
CA ILE A 521 1.67 -6.09 20.45
C ILE A 521 2.61 -5.09 19.74
N GLY A 522 2.62 -3.82 20.17
CA GLY A 522 3.47 -2.81 19.53
C GLY A 522 3.01 -1.36 19.68
N PHE A 523 1.86 -1.10 20.31
CA PHE A 523 1.41 0.28 20.60
C PHE A 523 2.31 1.02 21.62
N THR A 524 3.34 0.37 22.15
CA THR A 524 4.40 0.99 22.96
C THR A 524 5.21 2.03 22.19
N THR A 525 5.29 1.91 20.86
CA THR A 525 6.00 2.87 19.98
C THR A 525 5.43 4.29 20.09
N LEU A 526 4.14 4.45 20.38
CA LEU A 526 3.45 5.74 20.52
C LEU A 526 3.90 6.56 21.75
N GLY A 527 4.65 5.97 22.68
CA GLY A 527 5.15 6.64 23.87
C GLY A 527 4.04 7.29 24.71
N SER A 528 4.16 8.59 24.99
CA SER A 528 3.19 9.33 25.81
C SER A 528 1.84 9.52 25.12
N SER A 529 1.79 9.57 23.79
CA SER A 529 0.55 9.76 23.02
C SER A 529 -0.40 8.57 23.12
N PHE A 530 0.10 7.39 23.51
CA PHE A 530 -0.73 6.25 23.85
C PHE A 530 -1.75 6.57 24.95
N TRP A 531 -1.36 7.32 25.98
CA TRP A 531 -2.26 7.65 27.09
C TRP A 531 -3.33 8.67 26.68
N LEU A 532 -2.99 9.59 25.77
CA LEU A 532 -3.97 10.49 25.16
C LEU A 532 -4.98 9.71 24.32
N LEU A 533 -4.50 8.75 23.51
CA LEU A 533 -5.35 7.84 22.75
C LEU A 533 -6.27 7.04 23.67
N TYR A 534 -5.75 6.49 24.77
CA TYR A 534 -6.53 5.76 25.76
C TYR A 534 -7.68 6.59 26.34
N LEU A 535 -7.41 7.84 26.76
CA LEU A 535 -8.44 8.75 27.25
C LEU A 535 -9.49 9.06 26.18
N PHE A 536 -9.05 9.30 24.93
CA PHE A 536 -9.95 9.54 23.82
C PHE A 536 -10.83 8.32 23.51
N VAL A 537 -10.28 7.11 23.52
CA VAL A 537 -11.05 5.88 23.27
C VAL A 537 -12.07 5.65 24.40
N ILE A 538 -11.76 5.95 25.67
CA ILE A 538 -12.76 5.93 26.75
C ILE A 538 -13.89 6.93 26.47
N PHE A 539 -13.54 8.17 26.11
CA PHE A 539 -14.52 9.20 25.77
C PHE A 539 -15.43 8.73 24.61
N MET A 540 -14.83 8.22 23.54
CA MET A 540 -15.56 7.63 22.42
C MET A 540 -16.46 6.47 22.85
N GLY A 541 -15.96 5.56 23.68
CA GLY A 541 -16.73 4.46 24.25
C GLY A 541 -17.97 4.94 24.99
N PHE A 542 -17.84 6.02 25.76
CA PHE A 542 -18.97 6.61 26.47
C PHE A 542 -20.00 7.23 25.51
N ILE A 543 -19.55 7.94 24.48
CA ILE A 543 -20.41 8.47 23.41
C ILE A 543 -21.16 7.33 22.70
N LEU A 544 -20.45 6.30 22.26
CA LEU A 544 -21.05 5.13 21.61
C LEU A 544 -22.04 4.41 22.54
N THR A 545 -21.76 4.38 23.85
CA THR A 545 -22.69 3.82 24.84
C THR A 545 -24.00 4.62 24.90
N PHE A 546 -23.95 5.96 24.86
CA PHE A 546 -25.16 6.79 24.78
C PHE A 546 -25.96 6.52 23.50
N ILE A 547 -25.28 6.35 22.37
CA ILE A 547 -25.92 6.09 21.07
C ILE A 547 -26.59 4.71 21.04
N VAL A 548 -25.84 3.66 21.36
CA VAL A 548 -26.33 2.27 21.33
C VAL A 548 -27.48 2.07 22.32
N THR A 549 -27.35 2.59 23.54
CA THR A 549 -28.43 2.52 24.53
C THR A 549 -29.62 3.38 24.13
N GLY A 550 -29.39 4.53 23.47
CA GLY A 550 -30.44 5.39 22.95
C GLY A 550 -31.30 4.71 21.88
N ILE A 551 -30.66 4.11 20.87
CA ILE A 551 -31.34 3.29 19.85
C ILE A 551 -32.05 2.09 20.49
N TRP A 552 -31.39 1.43 21.44
CA TRP A 552 -31.96 0.30 22.16
C TRP A 552 -33.26 0.68 22.89
N PHE A 553 -33.32 1.83 23.58
CA PHE A 553 -34.55 2.25 24.25
C PHE A 553 -35.61 2.86 23.32
N ALA A 554 -35.21 3.42 22.17
CA ALA A 554 -36.10 4.07 21.21
C ALA A 554 -37.11 3.08 20.58
N ILE A 555 -36.71 1.82 20.38
CA ILE A 555 -37.56 0.82 19.72
C ILE A 555 -38.27 -0.07 20.76
N PRO A 556 -39.60 -0.26 20.67
CA PRO A 556 -40.34 -1.09 21.62
C PRO A 556 -39.84 -2.52 21.72
N ASP A 557 -39.63 -3.13 20.55
CA ASP A 557 -39.24 -4.52 20.39
C ASP A 557 -37.75 -4.72 20.64
N GLU A 558 -37.40 -5.81 21.33
CA GLU A 558 -36.00 -6.14 21.60
C GLU A 558 -35.25 -6.51 20.32
N VAL A 559 -35.84 -7.34 19.47
CA VAL A 559 -35.23 -7.77 18.21
C VAL A 559 -35.05 -6.58 17.26
N GLY A 560 -36.10 -5.78 17.05
CA GLY A 560 -36.06 -4.63 16.12
C GLY A 560 -34.99 -3.61 16.49
N SER A 561 -34.79 -3.36 17.79
CA SER A 561 -33.72 -2.47 18.24
C SER A 561 -32.30 -3.00 17.99
N ARG A 562 -32.12 -4.32 18.04
CA ARG A 562 -30.82 -4.96 17.83
C ARG A 562 -30.47 -4.90 16.35
N VAL A 563 -31.47 -5.13 15.49
CA VAL A 563 -31.36 -4.92 14.05
C VAL A 563 -31.03 -3.46 13.75
N ALA A 564 -31.69 -2.49 14.39
CA ALA A 564 -31.40 -1.07 14.18
C ALA A 564 -29.96 -0.69 14.60
N ASN A 565 -29.47 -1.19 15.74
CA ASN A 565 -28.06 -1.00 16.13
C ASN A 565 -27.08 -1.64 15.14
N LEU A 566 -27.40 -2.83 14.62
CA LEU A 566 -26.58 -3.48 13.60
C LEU A 566 -26.56 -2.69 12.28
N VAL A 567 -27.70 -2.16 11.84
CA VAL A 567 -27.77 -1.27 10.67
C VAL A 567 -26.97 0.02 10.92
N PHE A 568 -27.04 0.59 12.13
CA PHE A 568 -26.26 1.76 12.48
C PHE A 568 -24.75 1.47 12.48
N LEU A 569 -24.32 0.30 12.95
CA LEU A 569 -22.93 -0.15 12.84
C LEU A 569 -22.49 -0.29 11.38
N MET A 570 -23.31 -0.91 10.53
CA MET A 570 -23.02 -1.07 9.10
C MET A 570 -22.85 0.29 8.40
N LEU A 571 -23.70 1.27 8.73
CA LEU A 571 -23.58 2.63 8.20
C LEU A 571 -22.31 3.33 8.69
N ASN A 572 -21.96 3.18 9.96
CA ASN A 572 -20.71 3.72 10.52
C ASN A 572 -19.49 3.07 9.86
N PHE A 573 -19.53 1.79 9.52
CA PHE A 573 -18.44 1.12 8.81
C PHE A 573 -18.24 1.69 7.39
N ALA A 574 -19.33 1.97 6.67
CA ALA A 574 -19.28 2.50 5.31
C ALA A 574 -18.93 4.00 5.25
N CYS A 575 -19.48 4.82 6.14
CA CYS A 575 -19.34 6.29 6.09
C CYS A 575 -18.28 6.83 7.06
N GLY A 576 -17.88 6.06 8.07
CA GLY A 576 -17.16 6.55 9.26
C GLY A 576 -15.64 6.63 9.13
N TRP A 577 -15.12 7.00 7.96
CA TRP A 577 -13.68 7.16 7.68
C TRP A 577 -12.81 5.90 7.93
N ILE A 578 -13.42 4.72 8.08
CA ILE A 578 -12.70 3.47 8.35
C ILE A 578 -11.97 2.93 7.12
N LEU A 579 -12.68 2.87 5.99
CA LEU A 579 -12.13 2.29 4.75
C LEU A 579 -11.41 3.36 3.93
N PHE A 580 -12.09 4.48 3.73
CA PHE A 580 -11.61 5.65 3.00
C PHE A 580 -12.13 6.92 3.68
N PRO A 581 -11.42 8.05 3.58
CA PRO A 581 -11.95 9.33 3.99
C PRO A 581 -13.28 9.63 3.30
N ALA A 582 -14.27 10.20 4.02
CA ALA A 582 -15.62 10.34 3.47
C ALA A 582 -15.73 11.22 2.22
N PHE A 583 -14.80 12.16 2.03
CA PHE A 583 -14.76 12.99 0.82
C PHE A 583 -14.36 12.22 -0.44
N MET A 584 -13.77 11.02 -0.28
CA MET A 584 -13.49 10.10 -1.39
C MET A 584 -14.67 9.17 -1.69
N ALA A 585 -15.63 9.07 -0.77
CA ALA A 585 -16.84 8.29 -0.98
C ALA A 585 -17.83 9.05 -1.87
N ASN A 586 -18.85 8.36 -2.38
CA ASN A 586 -19.92 9.01 -3.15
C ASN A 586 -20.66 10.07 -2.31
N ASP A 587 -21.37 10.99 -2.98
CA ASP A 587 -22.05 12.11 -2.32
C ASP A 587 -23.04 11.68 -1.23
N PHE A 588 -23.69 10.52 -1.41
CA PHE A 588 -24.60 9.96 -0.42
C PHE A 588 -23.88 9.59 0.88
N TYR A 589 -22.77 8.87 0.80
CA TYR A 589 -21.97 8.47 1.96
C TYR A 589 -21.20 9.65 2.57
N ASN A 590 -20.74 10.59 1.74
CA ASN A 590 -20.10 11.82 2.22
C ASN A 590 -21.10 12.68 3.03
N GLY A 591 -22.33 12.85 2.52
CA GLY A 591 -23.39 13.56 3.25
C GLY A 591 -23.76 12.88 4.58
N LEU A 592 -23.84 11.54 4.59
CA LEU A 592 -24.13 10.75 5.80
C LEU A 592 -22.96 10.74 6.81
N SER A 593 -21.72 10.90 6.36
CA SER A 593 -20.55 10.90 7.23
C SER A 593 -20.64 11.97 8.35
N ASN A 594 -21.28 13.10 8.09
CA ASN A 594 -21.43 14.20 9.06
C ASN A 594 -22.27 13.85 10.30
N ILE A 595 -23.07 12.78 10.24
CA ILE A 595 -23.89 12.34 11.38
C ILE A 595 -23.36 11.04 12.01
N MET A 596 -22.29 10.47 11.45
CA MET A 596 -21.74 9.20 11.91
C MET A 596 -20.64 9.44 12.96
N PRO A 597 -20.75 8.90 14.18
CA PRO A 597 -19.74 9.11 15.22
C PRO A 597 -18.36 8.55 14.85
N PHE A 598 -18.29 7.50 14.02
CA PHE A 598 -17.01 6.91 13.62
C PHE A 598 -16.14 7.86 12.80
N THR A 599 -16.74 8.74 12.00
CA THR A 599 -16.05 9.81 11.26
C THR A 599 -15.17 10.64 12.18
N TYR A 600 -15.77 11.19 13.23
CA TYR A 600 -15.10 12.05 14.20
C TYR A 600 -14.14 11.26 15.10
N GLY A 601 -14.49 10.00 15.42
CA GLY A 601 -13.63 9.10 16.16
C GLY A 601 -12.33 8.77 15.43
N MET A 602 -12.42 8.34 14.16
CA MET A 602 -11.28 8.04 13.31
C MET A 602 -10.40 9.27 13.09
N HIS A 603 -11.02 10.41 12.76
CA HIS A 603 -10.29 11.64 12.51
C HIS A 603 -9.44 12.06 13.72
N SER A 604 -10.03 12.09 14.92
CA SER A 604 -9.30 12.45 16.13
C SER A 604 -8.30 11.38 16.61
N MET A 605 -8.57 10.09 16.41
CA MET A 605 -7.55 9.05 16.67
C MET A 605 -6.34 9.22 15.74
N GLY A 606 -6.57 9.56 14.47
CA GLY A 606 -5.52 9.88 13.50
C GLY A 606 -4.71 11.10 13.90
N GLU A 607 -5.37 12.19 14.32
CA GLU A 607 -4.70 13.41 14.82
C GLU A 607 -3.86 13.16 16.07
N ILE A 608 -4.32 12.28 16.98
CA ILE A 608 -3.56 11.90 18.18
C ILE A 608 -2.30 11.12 17.81
N ILE A 609 -2.42 10.14 16.91
CA ILE A 609 -1.32 9.23 16.56
C ILE A 609 -0.32 9.91 15.60
N TYR A 610 -0.82 10.44 14.50
CA TYR A 610 0.01 10.98 13.41
C TYR A 610 0.29 12.47 13.53
N GLY A 611 -0.57 13.24 14.22
CA GLY A 611 -0.35 14.67 14.48
C GLY A 611 0.45 14.89 15.76
N ILE A 612 -0.23 14.76 16.90
CA ILE A 612 0.35 15.02 18.24
C ILE A 612 1.48 14.05 18.54
N GLY A 613 1.30 12.75 18.28
CA GLY A 613 2.33 11.73 18.52
C GLY A 613 3.57 11.88 17.68
N ALA A 614 3.46 12.43 16.46
CA ALA A 614 4.63 12.72 15.64
C ALA A 614 5.39 13.96 16.10
N GLY A 615 4.73 14.89 16.80
CA GLY A 615 5.33 16.15 17.23
C GLY A 615 5.66 17.09 16.06
N VAL A 616 5.11 16.84 14.86
CA VAL A 616 5.36 17.61 13.65
C VAL A 616 4.10 18.34 13.21
N GLY A 617 4.26 19.58 12.74
CA GLY A 617 3.16 20.49 12.43
C GLY A 617 2.77 21.38 13.62
N GLN A 618 1.81 22.25 13.41
CA GLN A 618 1.32 23.14 14.46
C GLN A 618 0.37 22.36 15.37
N ILE A 619 0.89 21.87 16.49
CA ILE A 619 0.18 21.03 17.48
C ILE A 619 -1.19 21.64 17.88
N HIS A 620 -1.28 22.96 17.90
CA HIS A 620 -2.51 23.68 18.21
C HIS A 620 -3.66 23.36 17.24
N TYR A 621 -3.41 23.21 15.93
CA TYR A 621 -4.47 22.89 14.97
C TYR A 621 -5.08 21.52 15.27
N TYR A 622 -4.25 20.49 15.47
CA TYR A 622 -4.73 19.16 15.83
C TYR A 622 -5.54 19.16 17.13
N GLN A 623 -5.12 19.95 18.13
CA GLN A 623 -5.87 20.07 19.38
C GLN A 623 -7.24 20.73 19.18
N VAL A 624 -7.31 21.77 18.35
CA VAL A 624 -8.56 22.47 18.03
C VAL A 624 -9.51 21.52 17.29
N ASP A 625 -9.02 20.78 16.31
CA ASP A 625 -9.83 19.84 15.53
C ASP A 625 -10.36 18.70 16.41
N ILE A 626 -9.55 18.12 17.30
CA ILE A 626 -10.00 17.14 18.30
C ILE A 626 -11.12 17.72 19.17
N ILE A 627 -11.00 18.98 19.61
CA ILE A 627 -12.01 19.63 20.45
C ILE A 627 -13.31 19.84 19.68
N ILE A 628 -13.24 20.31 18.43
CA ILE A 628 -14.41 20.48 17.56
C ILE A 628 -15.13 19.13 17.38
N ASN A 629 -14.37 18.07 17.06
CA ASN A 629 -14.91 16.72 16.89
C ASN A 629 -15.57 16.21 18.19
N CYS A 630 -14.94 16.45 19.35
CA CYS A 630 -15.53 16.12 20.65
C CYS A 630 -16.84 16.86 20.92
N LEU A 631 -16.95 18.14 20.56
CA LEU A 631 -18.18 18.92 20.72
C LEU A 631 -19.30 18.38 19.82
N ILE A 632 -18.99 18.02 18.57
CA ILE A 632 -19.95 17.41 17.65
C ILE A 632 -20.43 16.05 18.19
N LEU A 633 -19.52 15.21 18.68
CA LEU A 633 -19.84 13.92 19.30
C LEU A 633 -20.74 14.08 20.54
N LEU A 634 -20.48 15.09 21.37
CA LEU A 634 -21.35 15.42 22.50
C LEU A 634 -22.73 15.85 22.03
N ALA A 635 -22.83 16.67 20.98
CA ALA A 635 -24.11 17.06 20.40
C ALA A 635 -24.90 15.82 19.92
N ILE A 636 -24.26 14.89 19.21
CA ILE A 636 -24.87 13.61 18.78
C ILE A 636 -25.33 12.79 20.00
N ALA A 637 -24.49 12.65 21.04
CA ALA A 637 -24.85 11.93 22.25
C ALA A 637 -26.07 12.55 22.97
N THR A 638 -26.12 13.89 23.07
CA THR A 638 -27.26 14.58 23.69
C THR A 638 -28.57 14.33 22.94
N PHE A 639 -28.54 14.31 21.61
CA PHE A 639 -29.69 13.96 20.78
C PHE A 639 -30.22 12.55 21.11
N PHE A 640 -29.35 11.54 21.18
CA PHE A 640 -29.76 10.17 21.51
C PHE A 640 -30.25 10.02 22.95
N ILE A 641 -29.69 10.76 23.91
CA ILE A 641 -30.19 10.78 25.29
C ILE A 641 -31.60 11.37 25.36
N ILE A 642 -31.85 12.48 24.67
CA ILE A 642 -33.17 13.10 24.61
C ILE A 642 -34.17 12.16 23.95
N LEU A 643 -33.80 11.52 22.84
CA LEU A 643 -34.61 10.50 22.17
C LEU A 643 -34.95 9.34 23.12
N ALA A 644 -33.96 8.82 23.85
CA ALA A 644 -34.17 7.73 24.80
C ALA A 644 -35.14 8.13 25.92
N LEU A 645 -34.92 9.29 26.54
CA LEU A 645 -35.74 9.77 27.66
C LEU A 645 -37.18 10.08 27.24
N THR A 646 -37.37 10.68 26.06
CA THR A 646 -38.71 11.01 25.53
C THR A 646 -39.49 9.74 25.22
N VAL A 647 -38.90 8.77 24.52
CA VAL A 647 -39.55 7.49 24.23
C VAL A 647 -39.84 6.72 25.52
N LEU A 648 -38.89 6.67 26.45
CA LEU A 648 -39.07 5.99 27.73
C LEU A 648 -40.20 6.64 28.54
N HIS A 649 -40.30 7.97 28.56
CA HIS A 649 -41.39 8.69 29.21
C HIS A 649 -42.75 8.25 28.64
N VAL A 650 -42.87 8.19 27.31
CA VAL A 650 -44.09 7.73 26.62
C VAL A 650 -44.41 6.27 26.96
N ARG A 651 -43.40 5.40 27.03
CA ARG A 651 -43.58 3.98 27.40
C ARG A 651 -44.05 3.82 28.84
N PHE A 652 -43.51 4.58 29.78
CA PHE A 652 -43.94 4.54 31.17
C PHE A 652 -45.39 4.99 31.34
N LEU A 653 -45.84 6.00 30.59
CA LEU A 653 -47.24 6.43 30.57
C LEU A 653 -48.16 5.31 30.08
N HIS A 654 -47.81 4.68 28.96
CA HIS A 654 -48.59 3.59 28.40
C HIS A 654 -48.63 2.35 29.32
N ALA A 655 -47.50 1.97 29.93
CA ALA A 655 -47.44 0.83 30.84
C ALA A 655 -48.32 1.02 32.08
N ARG A 656 -48.27 2.21 32.70
CA ARG A 656 -49.00 2.54 33.93
C ARG A 656 -50.48 2.82 33.71
N TYR A 657 -50.83 3.55 32.66
CA TYR A 657 -52.18 4.08 32.47
C TYR A 657 -52.90 3.54 31.23
N GLY A 658 -52.25 2.72 30.40
CA GLY A 658 -52.85 2.10 29.21
C GLY A 658 -52.94 3.00 27.97
N THR A 659 -52.60 4.29 28.08
CA THR A 659 -52.69 5.28 26.99
C THR A 659 -51.49 6.23 26.99
N ARG A 660 -51.15 6.77 25.81
CA ARG A 660 -50.14 7.83 25.65
C ARG A 660 -50.75 9.23 25.81
N ARG A 661 -52.07 9.36 25.67
CA ARG A 661 -52.77 10.66 25.68
C ARG A 661 -53.04 11.10 27.12
N ILE A 662 -52.33 12.13 27.55
CA ILE A 662 -52.44 12.69 28.91
C ILE A 662 -53.87 13.19 29.21
N GLY A 663 -54.58 13.76 28.22
CA GLY A 663 -55.97 14.20 28.38
C GLY A 663 -56.90 13.09 28.86
N ILE A 664 -56.83 11.91 28.23
CA ILE A 664 -57.66 10.74 28.60
C ILE A 664 -57.30 10.23 30.01
N ILE A 665 -56.03 10.35 30.41
CA ILE A 665 -55.60 9.98 31.76
C ILE A 665 -56.22 10.94 32.78
N PHE A 666 -56.24 12.24 32.50
CA PHE A 666 -56.87 13.24 33.35
C PHE A 666 -58.39 13.08 33.43
N ASP A 667 -59.04 12.75 32.32
CA ASP A 667 -60.47 12.44 32.31
C ASP A 667 -60.79 11.20 33.16
N ALA A 668 -59.97 10.15 33.04
CA ALA A 668 -60.09 8.96 33.88
C ALA A 668 -59.83 9.26 35.37
N MET A 669 -58.85 10.13 35.69
CA MET A 669 -58.59 10.56 37.07
C MET A 669 -59.75 11.34 37.67
N GLY A 670 -60.49 12.10 36.87
CA GLY A 670 -61.71 12.82 37.29
C GLY A 670 -62.92 11.92 37.55
N GLN A 671 -62.86 10.64 37.15
CA GLN A 671 -63.91 9.65 37.38
C GLN A 671 -63.57 8.65 38.50
N VAL A 672 -62.35 8.73 39.05
CA VAL A 672 -61.91 7.90 40.18
C VAL A 672 -61.96 8.72 41.46
N GLU A 673 -62.78 8.30 42.40
CA GLU A 673 -63.09 9.00 43.66
C GLU A 673 -61.82 9.34 44.47
N SER A 674 -60.83 8.43 44.46
CA SER A 674 -59.56 8.62 45.17
C SER A 674 -58.59 9.64 44.53
N THR A 675 -58.85 10.08 43.29
CA THR A 675 -57.97 11.01 42.53
C THR A 675 -58.68 12.24 41.98
N GLN A 676 -59.98 12.38 42.27
CA GLN A 676 -60.87 13.38 41.68
C GLN A 676 -60.42 14.83 41.97
N GLU A 677 -59.92 15.09 43.19
CA GLU A 677 -59.41 16.39 43.64
C GLU A 677 -58.14 16.84 42.89
N TYR A 678 -57.49 15.91 42.17
CA TYR A 678 -56.20 16.12 41.50
C TYR A 678 -56.26 15.94 39.98
N ALA A 679 -57.46 15.83 39.40
CA ALA A 679 -57.71 15.38 38.04
C ALA A 679 -56.94 16.11 36.92
N ARG A 680 -56.41 17.32 37.15
CA ARG A 680 -55.62 18.08 36.15
C ARG A 680 -54.17 18.39 36.55
N LYS A 681 -53.66 17.90 37.68
CA LYS A 681 -52.28 18.20 38.13
C LYS A 681 -51.29 17.16 37.62
N ARG A 682 -50.46 17.55 36.63
CA ARG A 682 -49.43 16.68 36.02
C ARG A 682 -48.38 16.15 37.02
N SER A 683 -48.08 16.92 38.06
CA SER A 683 -47.16 16.51 39.13
C SER A 683 -47.66 15.33 39.97
N VAL A 684 -48.98 15.14 40.04
CA VAL A 684 -49.62 14.08 40.85
C VAL A 684 -49.48 12.70 40.19
N LEU A 685 -49.42 12.64 38.86
CA LEU A 685 -49.17 11.40 38.10
C LEU A 685 -47.87 10.67 38.50
N LEU A 686 -46.92 11.39 39.09
CA LEU A 686 -45.65 10.84 39.57
C LEU A 686 -45.71 10.37 41.04
N ILE A 687 -46.80 10.64 41.76
CA ILE A 687 -46.94 10.43 43.21
C ILE A 687 -48.00 9.35 43.55
N LEU A 688 -48.88 9.00 42.62
CA LEU A 688 -49.94 8.00 42.80
C LEU A 688 -49.41 6.60 43.23
N LYS A 689 -50.17 5.93 44.10
CA LYS A 689 -49.93 4.53 44.53
C LYS A 689 -50.24 3.54 43.39
N GLU A 690 -49.69 2.32 43.43
CA GLU A 690 -49.92 1.32 42.38
C GLU A 690 -51.40 0.93 42.22
N GLU A 691 -52.15 0.79 43.32
CA GLU A 691 -53.60 0.52 43.28
C GLU A 691 -54.38 1.63 42.55
N GLN A 692 -54.05 2.89 42.82
CA GLN A 692 -54.67 4.03 42.15
C GLN A 692 -54.36 4.04 40.64
N LYS A 693 -53.12 3.68 40.24
CA LYS A 693 -52.75 3.56 38.83
C LYS A 693 -53.53 2.46 38.12
N GLN A 694 -53.77 1.32 38.79
CA GLN A 694 -54.57 0.23 38.23
C GLN A 694 -56.04 0.64 38.04
N GLN A 695 -56.63 1.33 39.01
CA GLN A 695 -57.99 1.88 38.91
C GLN A 695 -58.12 2.87 37.74
N ILE A 696 -57.16 3.80 37.60
CA ILE A 696 -57.12 4.75 36.47
C ILE A 696 -56.97 3.99 35.15
N LYS A 697 -56.09 2.98 35.08
CA LYS A 697 -55.89 2.17 33.86
C LYS A 697 -57.16 1.42 33.43
N ALA A 698 -57.94 0.90 34.39
CA ALA A 698 -59.22 0.27 34.12
C ALA A 698 -60.23 1.28 33.54
N LYS A 699 -60.35 2.46 34.14
CA LYS A 699 -61.23 3.53 33.61
C LYS A 699 -60.76 4.10 32.27
N VAL A 700 -59.46 4.21 32.03
CA VAL A 700 -58.92 4.57 30.71
C VAL A 700 -59.38 3.55 29.66
N LYS A 701 -59.35 2.25 29.97
CA LYS A 701 -59.80 1.20 29.02
C LYS A 701 -61.30 1.33 28.70
N GLU A 702 -62.11 1.67 29.70
CA GLU A 702 -63.56 1.92 29.53
C GLU A 702 -63.83 3.14 28.66
N ILE A 703 -63.14 4.27 28.92
CA ILE A 703 -63.25 5.50 28.11
C ILE A 703 -62.82 5.22 26.67
N LEU A 704 -61.69 4.53 26.46
CA LEU A 704 -61.22 4.18 25.12
C LEU A 704 -62.20 3.28 24.37
N ASN A 705 -62.80 2.29 25.03
CA ASN A 705 -63.81 1.43 24.42
C ASN A 705 -65.09 2.20 24.06
N LYS A 706 -65.54 3.12 24.92
CA LYS A 706 -66.72 3.97 24.64
C LYS A 706 -66.46 4.89 23.46
N THR A 707 -65.29 5.52 23.41
CA THR A 707 -64.87 6.40 22.30
C THR A 707 -64.73 5.60 21.00
N HIS A 708 -64.26 4.35 21.06
CA HIS A 708 -64.19 3.45 19.92
C HIS A 708 -65.60 3.14 19.42
N ASN A 709 -66.51 2.66 20.27
CA ASN A 709 -67.88 2.33 19.89
C ASN A 709 -68.66 3.54 19.31
N GLU A 710 -68.48 4.73 19.87
CA GLU A 710 -69.07 5.96 19.31
C GLU A 710 -68.48 6.28 17.92
N LYS A 711 -67.17 6.14 17.71
CA LYS A 711 -66.53 6.42 16.41
C LYS A 711 -66.97 5.46 15.29
N TYR A 712 -67.33 4.22 15.62
CA TYR A 712 -67.93 3.26 14.68
C TYR A 712 -69.44 3.44 14.52
N SER A 713 -70.11 4.11 15.46
CA SER A 713 -71.53 4.49 15.32
C SER A 713 -71.76 5.66 14.36
N TYR A 714 -70.75 6.53 14.14
CA TYR A 714 -70.84 7.71 13.28
C TYR A 714 -70.15 7.57 11.90
N THR A 715 -69.50 6.44 11.62
CA THR A 715 -69.08 6.15 10.24
C THR A 715 -70.31 5.68 9.48
N LYS A 716 -70.97 6.63 8.78
CA LYS A 716 -72.04 6.41 7.80
C LYS A 716 -71.69 5.15 6.98
N LEU A 717 -72.30 4.01 7.29
CA LEU A 717 -72.26 2.82 6.46
C LEU A 717 -72.62 3.28 5.05
N SER A 718 -71.74 3.02 4.08
CA SER A 718 -72.05 3.37 2.69
C SER A 718 -73.37 2.67 2.31
N LYS A 719 -74.22 3.30 1.49
CA LYS A 719 -75.49 2.69 1.00
C LYS A 719 -75.28 1.25 0.48
N ARG A 720 -74.07 0.93 0.02
CA ARG A 720 -73.66 -0.39 -0.48
C ARG A 720 -73.49 -1.44 0.62
N GLN A 721 -73.05 -1.05 1.82
CA GLN A 721 -72.93 -1.93 2.98
C GLN A 721 -74.28 -2.16 3.68
N LEU A 722 -75.15 -1.13 3.74
CA LEU A 722 -76.54 -1.28 4.19
C LEU A 722 -77.33 -2.26 3.32
N ARG A 723 -77.24 -2.14 1.99
CA ARG A 723 -77.87 -3.10 1.04
C ARG A 723 -77.29 -4.53 1.11
N LYS A 724 -76.10 -4.71 1.69
CA LYS A 724 -75.47 -6.03 1.87
C LYS A 724 -75.98 -6.67 3.16
N LEU A 725 -76.23 -5.88 4.21
CA LEU A 725 -76.86 -6.33 5.44
C LEU A 725 -78.35 -6.61 5.25
N GLU A 726 -79.08 -5.79 4.47
CA GLU A 726 -80.49 -6.05 4.11
C GLU A 726 -80.65 -7.32 3.26
N ARG A 727 -79.69 -7.62 2.38
CA ARG A 727 -79.72 -8.88 1.60
C ARG A 727 -79.49 -10.10 2.47
N ASN A 728 -78.56 -10.01 3.41
CA ASN A 728 -78.24 -11.12 4.30
C ASN A 728 -79.32 -11.34 5.37
N ALA A 729 -80.14 -10.34 5.69
CA ALA A 729 -81.25 -10.47 6.64
C ALA A 729 -82.56 -11.00 6.02
N ILE A 730 -82.59 -11.27 4.70
CA ILE A 730 -83.73 -11.87 4.00
C ILE A 730 -83.46 -13.37 3.72
N GLU A 731 -82.24 -13.85 3.96
CA GLU A 731 -81.84 -15.27 3.78
C GLU A 731 -81.67 -16.04 5.11
N ASP A 732 -81.95 -15.41 6.25
CA ASP A 732 -82.16 -16.05 7.57
C ASP A 732 -83.62 -15.81 8.00
#